data_AF-A0A813I783-F1
#
_entry.id   AF-A0A813I783-F1
#
_cell.length_a   1.000
_cell.length_b   1.000
_cell.length_c   1.000
_cell.angle_alpha   90.00
_cell.angle_beta   90.00
_cell.angle_gamma   90.00
#
_symmetry.space_group_name_H-M   'P 1'
#
loop_
_entity.id
_entity.type
_entity.pdbx_description
1 polymer ?
#
loop_
_entity_poly.entity_id
_entity_poly.type
_entity_poly.pdbx_seq_one_letter_code
_entity_poly.pdbx_strand_id
1 'polypeptide(L)'
;MLDFCEHAGGLVTPFFVTKKGGKLRLIFDCRVVNLRFKKAPKLAMGSGSSWSSLEVAEGDQLWIAQSDIKYYFYSLALPAELAKFFCLPSIDASLLKDWLVPASLGGLANNQGRCYPRLRVVPMGWSWAMWIAQRAHQFQALLGAGLNQDRLLVDGQPAPSLKDGTPIVLPYCDNLNIAGTNRELVQQAKDGAVKRLRAVGFLVHEEVDACLQVDSLGYTINGSTGIVAPQPLKAERLVKGLVYISRRPTMSGKQLEHVMGHCIHHMLLKRELLSLFRAFYDFISQCYDTPVKVWPSVAKEARWAASLLRLCHSNLRRPWDLLVTASDASLTGIAVTSTLWDHQDVVAVGAMNERWRYRGKHPSDKPRQSALGLLDPLLDVESDNYEINPDFKEIPEHLLLPADWKLRYSARMFDKEGIMILEGRGVEASLRHRLRAQRSFGKRCLNLGDNLGLTLGFCKGRFSSYPLLRIARRVTALTVAGDLNPAHRWHPSERNTADAGSRKWEPKGAPACHENGKEERDIQKSKLLFSIPEEEGEDRANFEKEELTCRIIDKSQVAAVMPCTNLDYERRLAEFMSFISERGLALKTQPSTDAAIVDFLHLMWEEGRELHEGLRFYAAFVAKHPEYGRSGHLRLPRTKRALTGWKKLAPCMTRPPMPWEVACLIASHMIQLGHVISALILVLLFSLYGRPTEILELRQKDLIRPRSAGGFFTVHLHPEEAMIASKVGLYEESLMLDSPFCLWLGPLLLKLVTAPDCQDLLFPLEYHTWKLHWDAAIKAAGLQELGYVPYQLRHGGPSHDHFFKLRSMLEIKLRGRWSADSTLKRYEAGGRIEQELLRLGAVRLRAAKDAAKNLEAKLTAACNNSMPSSLKPSGASKRPLGLQRSSASGAGGRTKVSSSSSSPAPPTSHKQLRMQGWTPRGGM
;
A
#
# COMPACT_ATOMS: atom_id res chain seq x y z
N MET A 1 -21.78 -27.71 26.94
CA MET A 1 -21.00 -27.27 25.75
C MET A 1 -21.77 -27.48 24.46
N LEU A 2 -22.48 -28.61 24.32
CA LEU A 2 -23.25 -28.94 23.12
C LEU A 2 -24.76 -28.96 23.39
N ASP A 3 -25.55 -28.71 22.36
CA ASP A 3 -26.91 -29.23 22.17
C ASP A 3 -26.99 -29.99 20.85
N PHE A 4 -28.17 -30.46 20.47
CA PHE A 4 -28.39 -31.25 19.26
C PHE A 4 -29.50 -30.63 18.42
N CYS A 5 -29.35 -30.69 17.10
CA CYS A 5 -30.34 -30.21 16.15
C CYS A 5 -30.46 -31.14 14.94
N GLU A 6 -31.62 -31.12 14.29
CA GLU A 6 -31.89 -31.96 13.11
C GLU A 6 -31.24 -31.40 11.83
N HIS A 7 -31.02 -30.08 11.77
CA HIS A 7 -30.48 -29.40 10.59
C HIS A 7 -29.20 -28.62 10.91
N ALA A 8 -28.13 -28.87 10.16
CA ALA A 8 -26.89 -28.12 10.26
C ALA A 8 -26.87 -26.93 9.30
N GLY A 9 -26.72 -25.72 9.85
CA GLY A 9 -26.47 -24.51 9.05
C GLY A 9 -25.01 -24.41 8.59
N GLY A 10 -24.07 -25.08 9.26
CA GLY A 10 -22.65 -25.16 8.89
C GLY A 10 -21.95 -26.27 9.66
N LEU A 11 -20.89 -26.83 9.08
CA LEU A 11 -20.13 -27.94 9.66
C LEU A 11 -18.73 -27.51 10.09
N VAL A 12 -18.34 -27.89 11.30
CA VAL A 12 -17.00 -27.77 11.85
C VAL A 12 -16.47 -29.13 12.24
N THR A 13 -15.25 -29.44 11.84
CA THR A 13 -14.63 -30.75 12.12
C THR A 13 -13.76 -30.63 13.37
N PRO A 14 -14.02 -31.40 14.44
CA PRO A 14 -13.10 -31.47 15.57
C PRO A 14 -11.84 -32.25 15.20
N PHE A 15 -10.68 -31.78 15.65
CA PHE A 15 -9.43 -32.54 15.60
C PHE A 15 -8.61 -32.27 16.87
N PHE A 16 -7.65 -33.16 17.14
CA PHE A 16 -6.84 -33.10 18.35
C PHE A 16 -5.38 -32.81 18.03
N VAL A 17 -4.76 -31.94 18.83
CA VAL A 17 -3.32 -31.72 18.80
C VAL A 17 -2.72 -32.07 20.15
N THR A 18 -1.53 -32.65 20.16
CA THR A 18 -0.81 -33.00 21.38
C THR A 18 -0.34 -31.74 22.11
N LYS A 19 -0.71 -31.61 23.39
CA LYS A 19 -0.17 -30.61 24.32
C LYS A 19 1.09 -31.18 24.98
N LYS A 20 1.94 -30.29 25.51
CA LYS A 20 2.99 -30.68 26.46
C LYS A 20 2.39 -31.51 27.60
N GLY A 21 3.00 -32.67 27.88
CA GLY A 21 2.53 -33.61 28.90
C GLY A 21 1.50 -34.65 28.42
N GLY A 22 1.45 -34.95 27.12
CA GLY A 22 0.66 -36.08 26.58
C GLY A 22 -0.85 -35.85 26.49
N LYS A 23 -1.38 -34.74 27.01
CA LYS A 23 -2.80 -34.38 26.91
C LYS A 23 -3.16 -33.96 25.48
N LEU A 24 -4.39 -34.25 25.05
CA LEU A 24 -4.92 -33.79 23.76
C LEU A 24 -5.66 -32.46 23.92
N ARG A 25 -5.44 -31.52 23.00
CA ARG A 25 -6.21 -30.28 22.87
C ARG A 25 -7.16 -30.42 21.69
N LEU A 26 -8.45 -30.28 21.99
CA LEU A 26 -9.51 -30.18 20.99
C LEU A 26 -9.44 -28.83 20.26
N ILE A 27 -9.47 -28.87 18.93
CA ILE A 27 -9.55 -27.72 18.04
C ILE A 27 -10.69 -27.96 17.04
N PHE A 28 -11.40 -26.90 16.65
CA PHE A 28 -12.42 -26.97 15.60
C PHE A 28 -11.88 -26.36 14.31
N ASP A 29 -11.96 -27.11 13.21
CA ASP A 29 -11.71 -26.56 11.88
C ASP A 29 -12.91 -25.72 11.43
N CYS A 30 -12.82 -24.42 11.67
CA CYS A 30 -13.85 -23.46 11.27
C CYS A 30 -13.56 -22.80 9.92
N ARG A 31 -12.61 -23.29 9.10
CA ARG A 31 -12.21 -22.58 7.84
C ARG A 31 -13.38 -22.36 6.89
N VAL A 32 -14.18 -23.39 6.63
CA VAL A 32 -15.36 -23.32 5.74
C VAL A 32 -16.42 -22.38 6.32
N VAL A 33 -16.68 -22.49 7.62
CA VAL A 33 -17.66 -21.65 8.31
C VAL A 33 -17.23 -20.19 8.32
N ASN A 34 -15.94 -19.90 8.52
CA ASN A 34 -15.37 -18.56 8.52
C ASN A 34 -15.60 -17.80 7.20
N LEU A 35 -15.72 -18.50 6.07
CA LEU A 35 -16.03 -17.87 4.77
C LEU A 35 -17.44 -17.28 4.70
N ARG A 36 -18.35 -17.73 5.58
CA ARG A 36 -19.73 -17.24 5.66
C ARG A 36 -19.86 -15.98 6.52
N PHE A 37 -18.82 -15.64 7.28
CA PHE A 37 -18.81 -14.46 8.14
C PHE A 37 -18.04 -13.32 7.49
N LYS A 38 -18.53 -12.08 7.70
CA LYS A 38 -17.73 -10.89 7.42
C LYS A 38 -16.44 -10.91 8.25
N LYS A 39 -15.41 -10.18 7.81
CA LYS A 39 -14.20 -10.03 8.61
C LYS A 39 -14.53 -9.26 9.89
N ALA A 40 -14.07 -9.76 11.04
CA ALA A 40 -14.23 -9.06 12.32
C ALA A 40 -13.56 -7.67 12.28
N PRO A 41 -14.11 -6.66 12.98
CA PRO A 41 -13.49 -5.35 13.09
C PRO A 41 -12.06 -5.42 13.65
N LYS A 42 -11.23 -4.43 13.31
CA LYS A 42 -9.93 -4.29 13.98
C LYS A 42 -10.18 -3.97 15.46
N LEU A 43 -9.41 -4.59 16.34
CA LEU A 43 -9.47 -4.33 17.78
C LEU A 43 -8.09 -3.87 18.24
N ALA A 44 -8.05 -2.70 18.87
CA ALA A 44 -6.89 -2.25 19.60
C ALA A 44 -6.68 -3.19 20.80
N MET A 45 -5.54 -3.88 20.80
CA MET A 45 -5.14 -4.75 21.90
C MET A 45 -3.77 -4.29 22.36
N GLY A 46 -3.55 -4.27 23.67
CA GLY A 46 -2.20 -4.15 24.17
C GLY A 46 -1.40 -5.39 23.81
N SER A 47 -0.13 -5.21 23.54
CA SER A 47 0.82 -6.30 23.33
C SER A 47 1.89 -6.23 24.41
N GLY A 48 2.78 -7.22 24.50
CA GLY A 48 3.87 -7.13 25.46
C GLY A 48 4.79 -5.91 25.26
N SER A 49 4.90 -5.37 24.04
CA SER A 49 5.62 -4.10 23.84
C SER A 49 4.84 -2.87 24.30
N SER A 50 3.54 -2.97 24.61
CA SER A 50 2.77 -1.85 25.19
C SER A 50 3.25 -1.49 26.60
N TRP A 51 3.95 -2.41 27.27
CA TRP A 51 4.62 -2.09 28.54
C TRP A 51 5.68 -0.99 28.38
N SER A 52 6.36 -0.89 27.22
CA SER A 52 7.43 0.11 27.04
C SER A 52 6.94 1.55 26.89
N SER A 53 5.64 1.77 26.66
CA SER A 53 5.06 3.12 26.59
C SER A 53 4.66 3.68 27.95
N LEU A 54 4.75 2.91 29.03
CA LEU A 54 4.47 3.42 30.36
C LEU A 54 5.59 4.34 30.85
N GLU A 55 5.19 5.31 31.66
CA GLU A 55 6.09 6.24 32.33
C GLU A 55 5.92 6.08 33.84
N VAL A 56 7.03 5.81 34.51
CA VAL A 56 7.09 5.69 35.98
C VAL A 56 8.02 6.79 36.46
N ALA A 57 7.64 7.52 37.50
CA ALA A 57 8.49 8.57 38.03
C ALA A 57 9.77 7.99 38.65
N GLU A 58 10.78 8.85 38.81
CA GLU A 58 11.99 8.48 39.51
C GLU A 58 11.67 8.19 40.99
N GLY A 59 12.15 7.06 41.52
CA GLY A 59 11.85 6.59 42.88
C GLY A 59 10.56 5.77 43.01
N ASP A 60 9.57 5.96 42.14
CA ASP A 60 8.31 5.21 42.19
C ASP A 60 8.50 3.75 41.78
N GLN A 61 7.79 2.85 42.46
CA GLN A 61 7.75 1.43 42.13
C GLN A 61 6.52 1.10 41.27
N LEU A 62 6.67 0.17 40.33
CA LEU A 62 5.55 -0.34 39.53
C LEU A 62 5.07 -1.68 40.12
N TRP A 63 3.86 -1.70 40.66
CA TRP A 63 3.19 -2.88 41.15
C TRP A 63 2.31 -3.48 40.06
N ILE A 64 2.33 -4.80 39.92
CA ILE A 64 1.55 -5.51 38.92
C ILE A 64 0.87 -6.71 39.55
N ALA A 65 -0.43 -6.87 39.31
CA ALA A 65 -1.22 -8.02 39.69
C ALA A 65 -1.75 -8.73 38.43
N GLN A 66 -1.90 -10.05 38.50
CA GLN A 66 -2.33 -10.88 37.36
C GLN A 66 -3.40 -11.88 37.75
N SER A 67 -4.17 -12.30 36.76
CA SER A 67 -5.05 -13.47 36.84
C SER A 67 -5.31 -14.04 35.45
N ASP A 68 -5.63 -15.33 35.34
CA ASP A 68 -5.96 -15.98 34.07
C ASP A 68 -7.34 -16.65 34.08
N ILE A 69 -8.07 -16.61 32.96
CA ILE A 69 -9.39 -17.22 32.83
C ILE A 69 -9.29 -18.60 32.18
N LYS A 70 -9.65 -19.64 32.94
CA LYS A 70 -9.65 -21.03 32.48
C LYS A 70 -10.77 -21.27 31.47
N TYR A 71 -10.44 -22.01 30.40
CA TYR A 71 -11.38 -22.39 29.34
C TYR A 71 -12.14 -21.20 28.73
N TYR A 72 -11.47 -20.07 28.58
CA TYR A 72 -12.12 -18.78 28.37
C TYR A 72 -13.16 -18.76 27.24
N PHE A 73 -12.78 -19.17 26.02
CA PHE A 73 -13.71 -19.21 24.88
C PHE A 73 -14.94 -20.11 25.13
N TYR A 74 -14.75 -21.23 25.82
CA TYR A 74 -15.84 -22.15 26.13
C TYR A 74 -16.74 -21.68 27.27
N SER A 75 -16.34 -20.62 27.97
CA SER A 75 -17.18 -19.93 28.96
C SER A 75 -18.08 -18.87 28.32
N LEU A 76 -17.87 -18.55 27.04
CA LEU A 76 -18.69 -17.59 26.29
C LEU A 76 -19.80 -18.33 25.53
N ALA A 77 -21.06 -18.03 25.85
CA ALA A 77 -22.20 -18.59 25.14
C ALA A 77 -22.32 -18.03 23.72
N LEU A 78 -22.72 -18.87 22.76
CA LEU A 78 -23.13 -18.46 21.43
C LEU A 78 -24.64 -18.17 21.41
N PRO A 79 -25.07 -17.06 20.79
CA PRO A 79 -26.47 -16.85 20.44
C PRO A 79 -27.02 -18.01 19.58
N ALA A 80 -28.29 -18.36 19.77
CA ALA A 80 -28.92 -19.50 19.09
C ALA A 80 -28.89 -19.35 17.55
N GLU A 81 -28.98 -18.11 17.07
CA GLU A 81 -28.93 -17.74 15.65
C GLU A 81 -27.56 -18.03 15.03
N LEU A 82 -26.50 -18.00 15.83
CA LEU A 82 -25.13 -18.27 15.40
C LEU A 82 -24.75 -19.74 15.61
N ALA A 83 -25.26 -20.37 16.67
CA ALA A 83 -24.97 -21.76 17.01
C ALA A 83 -25.21 -22.71 15.82
N LYS A 84 -26.26 -22.46 15.01
CA LYS A 84 -26.60 -23.27 13.81
C LYS A 84 -25.46 -23.40 12.79
N PHE A 85 -24.48 -22.51 12.79
CA PHE A 85 -23.34 -22.57 11.87
C PHE A 85 -22.18 -23.43 12.38
N PHE A 86 -22.21 -23.83 13.65
CA PHE A 86 -21.14 -24.55 14.35
C PHE A 86 -21.59 -25.95 14.76
N CYS A 87 -22.12 -26.70 13.79
CA CYS A 87 -22.50 -28.10 13.98
C CYS A 87 -21.32 -29.03 13.68
N LEU A 88 -21.19 -30.11 14.44
CA LEU A 88 -20.27 -31.20 14.21
C LEU A 88 -20.87 -32.17 13.18
N PRO A 89 -20.08 -33.10 12.61
CA PRO A 89 -20.60 -34.15 11.74
C PRO A 89 -21.77 -34.91 12.39
N SER A 90 -22.77 -35.27 11.58
CA SER A 90 -23.97 -35.94 12.05
C SER A 90 -23.65 -37.28 12.71
N ILE A 91 -24.38 -37.59 13.78
CA ILE A 91 -24.40 -38.88 14.44
C ILE A 91 -25.80 -39.50 14.31
N ASP A 92 -25.92 -40.79 14.64
CA ASP A 92 -27.22 -41.44 14.73
C ASP A 92 -28.01 -40.84 15.90
N ALA A 93 -29.27 -40.50 15.67
CA ALA A 93 -30.16 -39.95 16.69
C ALA A 93 -30.44 -40.96 17.82
N SER A 94 -30.33 -42.27 17.56
CA SER A 94 -30.50 -43.31 18.58
C SER A 94 -29.49 -43.18 19.72
N LEU A 95 -28.27 -42.69 19.44
CA LEU A 95 -27.21 -42.49 20.43
C LEU A 95 -27.59 -41.46 21.50
N LEU A 96 -28.49 -40.52 21.19
CA LEU A 96 -28.95 -39.55 22.19
C LEU A 96 -29.74 -40.20 23.32
N LYS A 97 -30.45 -41.29 23.01
CA LYS A 97 -31.16 -42.10 24.01
C LYS A 97 -30.16 -42.85 24.88
N ASP A 98 -29.15 -43.47 24.27
CA ASP A 98 -28.12 -44.22 24.98
C ASP A 98 -27.28 -43.33 25.91
N TRP A 99 -27.03 -42.08 25.50
CA TRP A 99 -26.34 -41.08 26.31
C TRP A 99 -27.26 -40.33 27.29
N LEU A 100 -28.54 -40.68 27.34
CA LEU A 100 -29.55 -40.07 28.23
C LEU A 100 -29.60 -38.53 28.08
N VAL A 101 -29.52 -38.03 26.84
CA VAL A 101 -29.54 -36.59 26.56
C VAL A 101 -30.93 -36.01 26.88
N PRO A 102 -31.04 -34.96 27.71
CA PRO A 102 -32.32 -34.33 28.00
C PRO A 102 -33.00 -33.69 26.78
N ALA A 103 -34.33 -33.65 26.77
CA ALA A 103 -35.11 -32.97 25.72
C ALA A 103 -34.75 -31.48 25.58
N SER A 104 -34.38 -30.82 26.68
CA SER A 104 -33.92 -29.42 26.67
C SER A 104 -32.63 -29.19 25.89
N LEU A 105 -31.88 -30.25 25.56
CA LEU A 105 -30.67 -30.20 24.73
C LEU A 105 -30.89 -30.83 23.34
N GLY A 106 -32.14 -31.14 22.97
CA GLY A 106 -32.48 -31.80 21.70
C GLY A 106 -32.50 -33.33 21.76
N GLY A 107 -32.41 -33.93 22.96
CA GLY A 107 -32.60 -35.37 23.14
C GLY A 107 -34.08 -35.75 23.10
N LEU A 108 -34.58 -36.15 21.94
CA LEU A 108 -35.96 -36.62 21.77
C LEU A 108 -36.03 -38.15 21.90
N ALA A 109 -37.03 -38.67 22.62
CA ALA A 109 -37.17 -40.10 22.91
C ALA A 109 -37.47 -40.99 21.67
N ASN A 110 -37.90 -40.39 20.55
CA ASN A 110 -38.48 -41.09 19.40
C ASN A 110 -37.84 -40.77 18.03
N ASN A 111 -36.71 -40.05 17.97
CA ASN A 111 -36.13 -39.69 16.67
C ASN A 111 -35.35 -40.86 16.04
N GLN A 112 -35.85 -41.37 14.90
CA GLN A 112 -35.08 -42.17 13.95
C GLN A 112 -34.41 -41.22 12.94
N GLY A 113 -33.14 -41.46 12.60
CA GLY A 113 -32.41 -40.67 11.59
C GLY A 113 -31.11 -40.06 12.11
N ARG A 114 -30.69 -38.95 11.50
CA ARG A 114 -29.42 -38.26 11.83
C ARG A 114 -29.67 -36.98 12.60
N CYS A 115 -28.86 -36.76 13.64
CA CYS A 115 -28.81 -35.50 14.36
C CYS A 115 -27.40 -34.91 14.34
N TYR A 116 -27.30 -33.60 14.55
CA TYR A 116 -26.04 -32.89 14.54
C TYR A 116 -25.74 -32.33 15.93
N PRO A 117 -24.62 -32.70 16.57
CA PRO A 117 -24.14 -32.01 17.75
C PRO A 117 -23.79 -30.58 17.38
N ARG A 118 -24.23 -29.60 18.16
CA ARG A 118 -24.09 -28.17 17.87
C ARG A 118 -23.44 -27.46 19.05
N LEU A 119 -22.47 -26.59 18.76
CA LEU A 119 -21.78 -25.83 19.79
C LEU A 119 -22.65 -24.71 20.33
N ARG A 120 -22.80 -24.68 21.66
CA ARG A 120 -23.48 -23.60 22.40
C ARG A 120 -22.53 -22.53 22.90
N VAL A 121 -21.24 -22.69 22.66
CA VAL A 121 -20.17 -21.84 23.16
C VAL A 121 -19.24 -21.43 22.03
N VAL A 122 -18.53 -20.32 22.19
CA VAL A 122 -17.64 -19.77 21.17
C VAL A 122 -16.54 -20.79 20.82
N PRO A 123 -16.45 -21.30 19.57
CA PRO A 123 -15.43 -22.26 19.19
C PRO A 123 -14.06 -21.60 18.99
N MET A 124 -13.03 -22.27 19.50
CA MET A 124 -11.64 -21.95 19.16
C MET A 124 -11.38 -22.30 17.69
N GLY A 125 -11.23 -21.28 16.84
CA GLY A 125 -11.07 -21.42 15.38
C GLY A 125 -11.97 -20.48 14.58
N TRP A 126 -13.04 -19.97 15.18
CA TRP A 126 -13.92 -18.99 14.55
C TRP A 126 -13.26 -17.61 14.44
N SER A 127 -13.39 -16.97 13.28
CA SER A 127 -12.73 -15.70 12.94
C SER A 127 -13.13 -14.53 13.84
N TRP A 128 -14.30 -14.58 14.50
CA TRP A 128 -14.76 -13.55 15.45
C TRP A 128 -14.48 -13.89 16.92
N ALA A 129 -14.03 -15.11 17.23
CA ALA A 129 -13.89 -15.58 18.61
C ALA A 129 -13.00 -14.64 19.44
N MET A 130 -11.83 -14.27 18.92
CA MET A 130 -10.91 -13.35 19.60
C MET A 130 -11.51 -11.96 19.82
N TRP A 131 -12.26 -11.43 18.85
CA TRP A 131 -12.84 -10.09 18.97
C TRP A 131 -13.88 -10.04 20.09
N ILE A 132 -14.79 -11.01 20.12
CA ILE A 132 -15.84 -11.11 21.15
C ILE A 132 -15.21 -11.35 22.51
N ALA A 133 -14.30 -12.32 22.60
CA ALA A 133 -13.63 -12.69 23.83
C ALA A 133 -12.84 -11.51 24.41
N GLN A 134 -12.06 -10.80 23.60
CA GLN A 134 -11.29 -9.66 24.07
C GLN A 134 -12.20 -8.51 24.56
N ARG A 135 -13.29 -8.21 23.85
CA ARG A 135 -14.23 -7.14 24.24
C ARG A 135 -14.97 -7.48 25.53
N ALA A 136 -15.41 -8.72 25.68
CA ALA A 136 -16.06 -9.19 26.91
C ALA A 136 -15.09 -9.09 28.10
N HIS A 137 -13.83 -9.52 27.93
CA HIS A 137 -12.84 -9.45 29.01
C HIS A 137 -12.56 -7.99 29.39
N GLN A 138 -12.27 -7.13 28.41
CA GLN A 138 -12.04 -5.70 28.62
C GLN A 138 -13.17 -5.04 29.41
N PHE A 139 -14.40 -5.28 28.98
CA PHE A 139 -15.58 -4.68 29.62
C PHE A 139 -15.77 -5.16 31.05
N GLN A 140 -15.73 -6.48 31.29
CA GLN A 140 -15.96 -7.02 32.64
C GLN A 140 -14.82 -6.71 33.61
N ALA A 141 -13.57 -6.69 33.12
CA ALA A 141 -12.41 -6.34 33.94
C ALA A 141 -12.44 -4.86 34.36
N LEU A 142 -12.73 -3.93 33.43
CA LEU A 142 -12.87 -2.51 33.75
C LEU A 142 -14.02 -2.25 34.72
N LEU A 143 -15.19 -2.86 34.46
CA LEU A 143 -16.37 -2.74 35.32
C LEU A 143 -16.09 -3.25 36.74
N GLY A 144 -15.43 -4.40 36.87
CA GLY A 144 -15.08 -4.96 38.17
C GLY A 144 -13.97 -4.18 38.89
N ALA A 145 -13.00 -3.64 38.16
CA ALA A 145 -11.94 -2.81 38.71
C ALA A 145 -12.41 -1.40 39.12
N GLY A 146 -13.62 -0.99 38.73
CA GLY A 146 -14.10 0.38 38.93
C GLY A 146 -13.34 1.42 38.09
N LEU A 147 -12.84 1.02 36.93
CA LEU A 147 -12.01 1.84 36.05
C LEU A 147 -12.70 2.11 34.72
N ASN A 148 -12.39 3.27 34.12
CA ASN A 148 -12.94 3.71 32.85
C ASN A 148 -12.07 3.24 31.66
N GLN A 149 -12.59 3.36 30.44
CA GLN A 149 -11.91 2.90 29.21
C GLN A 149 -10.58 3.64 28.93
N ASP A 150 -10.41 4.84 29.47
CA ASP A 150 -9.18 5.64 29.41
C ASP A 150 -8.02 5.02 30.21
N ARG A 151 -8.31 4.09 31.13
CA ARG A 151 -7.31 3.33 31.90
C ARG A 151 -6.82 2.07 31.20
N LEU A 152 -7.32 1.79 30.00
CA LEU A 152 -6.96 0.61 29.23
C LEU A 152 -5.63 0.82 28.48
N LEU A 153 -4.65 -0.05 28.74
CA LEU A 153 -3.39 -0.05 28.00
C LEU A 153 -3.55 -0.82 26.68
N VAL A 154 -3.66 -0.10 25.55
CA VAL A 154 -3.79 -0.68 24.21
C VAL A 154 -2.90 0.02 23.19
N ASP A 155 -2.60 -0.66 22.08
CA ASP A 155 -1.95 -0.02 20.94
C ASP A 155 -2.95 0.90 20.20
N GLY A 156 -2.48 2.02 19.65
CA GLY A 156 -3.32 2.99 18.93
C GLY A 156 -3.67 4.26 19.71
N GLN A 157 -3.23 4.37 20.97
CA GLN A 157 -3.36 5.57 21.81
C GLN A 157 -2.21 5.66 22.81
N PRO A 158 -1.89 6.87 23.33
CA PRO A 158 -0.91 7.05 24.40
C PRO A 158 -1.23 6.20 25.64
N ALA A 159 -0.19 5.78 26.36
CA ALA A 159 -0.39 5.04 27.60
C ALA A 159 -1.03 5.93 28.67
N PRO A 160 -1.94 5.40 29.51
CA PRO A 160 -2.54 6.19 30.59
C PRO A 160 -1.50 6.60 31.63
N SER A 161 -1.61 7.82 32.16
CA SER A 161 -0.72 8.32 33.22
C SER A 161 -0.84 7.51 34.51
N LEU A 162 0.29 7.23 35.15
CA LEU A 162 0.38 6.57 36.45
C LEU A 162 0.59 7.55 37.63
N LYS A 163 0.67 8.86 37.35
CA LYS A 163 1.05 9.88 38.36
C LYS A 163 0.09 9.96 39.55
N ASP A 164 -1.20 9.75 39.33
CA ASP A 164 -2.23 9.89 40.38
C ASP A 164 -2.43 8.60 41.19
N GLY A 165 -1.56 7.60 41.03
CA GLY A 165 -1.71 6.28 41.69
C GLY A 165 -2.78 5.38 41.07
N THR A 166 -3.67 5.92 40.23
CA THR A 166 -4.73 5.17 39.56
C THR A 166 -4.18 4.01 38.73
N PRO A 167 -4.66 2.77 38.91
CA PRO A 167 -4.18 1.64 38.13
C PRO A 167 -4.55 1.72 36.64
N ILE A 168 -3.87 0.92 35.84
CA ILE A 168 -4.20 0.62 34.45
C ILE A 168 -4.58 -0.84 34.30
N VAL A 169 -5.32 -1.15 33.23
CA VAL A 169 -5.76 -2.52 32.92
C VAL A 169 -5.23 -2.93 31.54
N LEU A 170 -4.58 -4.08 31.47
CA LEU A 170 -4.11 -4.74 30.26
C LEU A 170 -4.66 -6.17 30.20
N PRO A 171 -5.90 -6.35 29.70
CA PRO A 171 -6.44 -7.65 29.39
C PRO A 171 -5.95 -8.11 28.01
N TYR A 172 -5.52 -9.36 27.90
CA TYR A 172 -5.11 -9.98 26.64
C TYR A 172 -5.66 -11.41 26.57
N CYS A 173 -6.70 -11.59 25.77
CA CYS A 173 -7.47 -12.83 25.67
C CYS A 173 -7.98 -13.28 27.05
N ASP A 174 -7.40 -14.31 27.64
CA ASP A 174 -7.67 -14.91 28.94
C ASP A 174 -6.83 -14.29 30.07
N ASN A 175 -5.70 -13.65 29.75
CA ASN A 175 -4.77 -13.09 30.71
C ASN A 175 -5.21 -11.67 31.11
N LEU A 176 -5.30 -11.40 32.41
CA LEU A 176 -5.53 -10.06 32.95
C LEU A 176 -4.27 -9.57 33.64
N ASN A 177 -3.85 -8.35 33.32
CA ASN A 177 -2.78 -7.64 34.04
C ASN A 177 -3.33 -6.30 34.51
N ILE A 178 -3.06 -5.94 35.76
CA ILE A 178 -3.37 -4.62 36.32
C ILE A 178 -2.08 -4.07 36.91
N ALA A 179 -1.75 -2.83 36.57
CA ALA A 179 -0.50 -2.21 37.00
C ALA A 179 -0.69 -0.79 37.49
N GLY A 180 0.14 -0.34 38.43
CA GLY A 180 0.05 0.99 39.02
C GLY A 180 1.20 1.26 39.99
N THR A 181 1.29 2.50 40.48
CA THR A 181 2.33 2.90 41.45
C THR A 181 1.92 2.68 42.91
N ASN A 182 0.62 2.53 43.17
CA ASN A 182 0.07 2.21 44.48
C ASN A 182 -0.31 0.72 44.57
N ARG A 183 0.30 -0.02 45.50
CA ARG A 183 0.11 -1.46 45.65
C ARG A 183 -1.33 -1.81 46.03
N GLU A 184 -1.89 -1.10 46.99
CA GLU A 184 -3.23 -1.34 47.53
C GLU A 184 -4.30 -1.11 46.47
N LEU A 185 -4.19 -0.03 45.69
CA LEU A 185 -5.12 0.26 44.59
C LEU A 185 -5.03 -0.77 43.47
N VAL A 186 -3.83 -1.23 43.12
CA VAL A 186 -3.63 -2.31 42.13
C VAL A 186 -4.28 -3.60 42.60
N GLN A 187 -4.09 -3.96 43.87
CA GLN A 187 -4.68 -5.15 44.47
C GLN A 187 -6.21 -5.06 44.50
N GLN A 188 -6.75 -3.93 44.97
CA GLN A 188 -8.19 -3.68 45.02
C GLN A 188 -8.84 -3.75 43.63
N ALA A 189 -8.21 -3.15 42.62
CA ALA A 189 -8.69 -3.22 41.23
C ALA A 189 -8.68 -4.66 40.70
N LYS A 190 -7.64 -5.45 41.01
CA LYS A 190 -7.56 -6.87 40.63
C LYS A 190 -8.64 -7.69 41.32
N ASP A 191 -8.80 -7.54 42.62
CA ASP A 191 -9.79 -8.30 43.39
C ASP A 191 -11.22 -7.95 42.96
N GLY A 192 -11.50 -6.69 42.66
CA GLY A 192 -12.76 -6.25 42.06
C GLY A 192 -13.02 -6.87 40.69
N ALA A 193 -12.01 -6.84 39.80
CA ALA A 193 -12.09 -7.46 38.48
C ALA A 193 -12.34 -8.98 38.58
N VAL A 194 -11.59 -9.69 39.43
CA VAL A 194 -11.76 -11.13 39.63
C VAL A 194 -13.12 -11.47 40.23
N LYS A 195 -13.58 -10.71 41.24
CA LYS A 195 -14.91 -10.86 41.83
C LYS A 195 -15.99 -10.71 40.77
N ARG A 196 -15.88 -9.72 39.88
CA ARG A 196 -16.82 -9.51 38.77
C ARG A 196 -16.78 -10.66 37.77
N LEU A 197 -15.59 -11.09 37.36
CA LEU A 197 -15.43 -12.20 36.42
C LEU A 197 -16.08 -13.49 36.97
N ARG A 198 -15.83 -13.80 38.25
CA ARG A 198 -16.47 -14.94 38.95
C ARG A 198 -17.98 -14.79 39.04
N ALA A 199 -18.49 -13.60 39.37
CA ALA A 199 -19.92 -13.34 39.46
C ALA A 199 -20.67 -13.54 38.14
N VAL A 200 -20.00 -13.32 36.99
CA VAL A 200 -20.56 -13.55 35.65
C VAL A 200 -20.40 -15.01 35.20
N GLY A 201 -19.68 -15.83 35.97
CA GLY A 201 -19.52 -17.27 35.72
C GLY A 201 -18.17 -17.68 35.11
N PHE A 202 -17.19 -16.78 35.03
CA PHE A 202 -15.85 -17.15 34.58
C PHE A 202 -15.05 -17.86 35.67
N LEU A 203 -14.29 -18.88 35.27
CA LEU A 203 -13.38 -19.62 36.14
C LEU A 203 -12.00 -18.98 36.13
N VAL A 204 -11.71 -18.14 37.12
CA VAL A 204 -10.41 -17.47 37.27
C VAL A 204 -9.44 -18.35 38.06
N HIS A 205 -8.19 -18.43 37.60
CA HIS A 205 -7.08 -19.15 38.24
C HIS A 205 -5.74 -18.43 38.02
N GLU A 206 -4.65 -18.99 38.55
CA GLU A 206 -3.29 -18.44 38.46
C GLU A 206 -3.25 -16.96 38.86
N GLU A 207 -3.87 -16.66 40.00
CA GLU A 207 -3.89 -15.31 40.56
C GLU A 207 -2.55 -14.98 41.20
N VAL A 208 -2.02 -13.83 40.81
CA VAL A 208 -0.80 -13.25 41.38
C VAL A 208 -1.19 -11.91 41.98
N ASP A 209 -1.02 -11.80 43.29
CA ASP A 209 -1.20 -10.54 44.01
C ASP A 209 -0.16 -9.50 43.58
N ALA A 210 -0.46 -8.23 43.87
CA ALA A 210 0.37 -7.10 43.48
C ALA A 210 1.83 -7.29 43.91
N CYS A 211 2.72 -7.46 42.94
CA CYS A 211 4.14 -7.71 43.12
C CYS A 211 5.00 -6.83 42.21
N LEU A 212 6.30 -6.76 42.50
CA LEU A 212 7.27 -5.92 41.77
C LEU A 212 7.91 -6.63 40.58
N GLN A 213 7.79 -7.95 40.47
CA GLN A 213 8.42 -8.69 39.39
C GLN A 213 7.44 -9.70 38.83
N VAL A 214 7.11 -9.55 37.56
CA VAL A 214 6.11 -10.38 36.91
C VAL A 214 6.47 -10.66 35.47
N ASP A 215 6.03 -11.82 34.99
CA ASP A 215 6.14 -12.20 33.60
C ASP A 215 4.79 -12.01 32.90
N SER A 216 4.76 -11.16 31.87
CA SER A 216 3.55 -10.87 31.10
C SER A 216 3.87 -10.88 29.60
N LEU A 217 3.04 -11.58 28.82
CA LEU A 217 3.04 -11.53 27.34
C LEU A 217 4.43 -11.73 26.68
N GLY A 218 5.30 -12.53 27.30
CA GLY A 218 6.65 -12.81 26.78
C GLY A 218 7.77 -11.90 27.29
N TYR A 219 7.46 -11.00 28.22
CA TYR A 219 8.40 -10.06 28.84
C TYR A 219 8.40 -10.23 30.36
N THR A 220 9.54 -9.95 30.97
CA THR A 220 9.70 -9.78 32.40
C THR A 220 9.66 -8.29 32.70
N ILE A 221 8.76 -7.89 33.59
CA ILE A 221 8.65 -6.53 34.07
C ILE A 221 9.22 -6.51 35.49
N ASN A 222 10.29 -5.72 35.67
CA ASN A 222 10.86 -5.45 36.96
C ASN A 222 10.45 -4.03 37.37
N GLY A 223 9.44 -3.94 38.22
CA GLY A 223 8.88 -2.71 38.73
C GLY A 223 9.73 -2.02 39.80
N SER A 224 10.71 -2.69 40.41
CA SER A 224 11.67 -2.02 41.30
C SER A 224 12.72 -1.25 40.49
N THR A 225 13.23 -1.83 39.39
CA THR A 225 14.20 -1.17 38.50
C THR A 225 13.56 -0.39 37.36
N GLY A 226 12.26 -0.56 37.12
CA GLY A 226 11.53 0.07 36.02
C GLY A 226 11.96 -0.47 34.65
N ILE A 227 12.53 -1.68 34.62
CA ILE A 227 13.05 -2.31 33.41
C ILE A 227 12.05 -3.35 32.91
N VAL A 228 11.67 -3.22 31.64
CA VAL A 228 10.97 -4.26 30.88
C VAL A 228 11.98 -4.91 29.96
N ALA A 229 12.05 -6.24 29.94
CA ALA A 229 12.96 -6.97 29.07
C ALA A 229 12.30 -8.28 28.57
N PRO A 230 12.74 -8.85 27.44
CA PRO A 230 12.37 -10.20 27.04
C PRO A 230 12.60 -11.22 28.17
N GLN A 231 11.69 -12.18 28.32
CA GLN A 231 11.88 -13.24 29.32
C GLN A 231 13.25 -13.93 29.18
N PRO A 232 14.10 -13.96 30.22
CA PRO A 232 15.50 -14.38 30.11
C PRO A 232 15.70 -15.74 29.44
N LEU A 233 14.93 -16.76 29.86
CA LEU A 233 15.03 -18.11 29.31
C LEU A 233 14.62 -18.19 27.83
N LYS A 234 13.62 -17.41 27.41
CA LYS A 234 13.18 -17.36 26.00
C LYS A 234 14.20 -16.62 25.14
N ALA A 235 14.70 -15.49 25.64
CA ALA A 235 15.73 -14.71 24.98
C ALA A 235 17.03 -15.54 24.82
N GLU A 236 17.47 -16.26 25.85
CA GLU A 236 18.68 -17.08 25.80
C GLU A 236 18.57 -18.22 24.79
N ARG A 237 17.41 -18.90 24.73
CA ARG A 237 17.14 -19.92 23.71
C ARG A 237 17.24 -19.34 22.30
N LEU A 238 16.70 -18.15 22.09
CA LEU A 238 16.78 -17.47 20.80
C LEU A 238 18.22 -17.06 20.47
N VAL A 239 18.97 -16.52 21.44
CA VAL A 239 20.41 -16.20 21.27
C VAL A 239 21.19 -17.45 20.87
N LYS A 240 20.97 -18.59 21.55
CA LYS A 240 21.61 -19.87 21.20
C LYS A 240 21.27 -20.30 19.77
N GLY A 241 20.01 -20.17 19.36
CA GLY A 241 19.57 -20.43 17.98
C GLY A 241 20.25 -19.52 16.95
N LEU A 242 20.37 -18.22 17.23
CA LEU A 242 21.05 -17.25 16.37
C LEU A 242 22.56 -17.51 16.28
N VAL A 243 23.20 -17.88 17.39
CA VAL A 243 24.61 -18.30 17.41
C VAL A 243 24.81 -19.55 16.54
N TYR A 244 23.90 -20.52 16.62
CA TYR A 244 23.93 -21.68 15.74
C TYR A 244 23.82 -21.29 14.26
N ILE A 245 22.85 -20.42 13.89
CA ILE A 245 22.70 -19.90 12.51
C ILE A 245 23.97 -19.18 12.04
N SER A 246 24.65 -18.46 12.93
CA SER A 246 25.89 -17.75 12.61
C SER A 246 27.05 -18.68 12.21
N ARG A 247 26.97 -19.98 12.53
CA ARG A 247 27.92 -21.03 12.12
C ARG A 247 27.62 -21.60 10.72
N ARG A 248 26.62 -21.05 10.02
CA ARG A 248 26.20 -21.41 8.66
C ARG A 248 25.72 -22.86 8.49
N PRO A 249 24.74 -23.33 9.30
CA PRO A 249 24.15 -24.65 9.12
C PRO A 249 23.36 -24.72 7.79
N THR A 250 22.97 -25.92 7.39
CA THR A 250 22.00 -26.13 6.31
C THR A 250 20.60 -26.01 6.88
N MET A 251 19.79 -25.09 6.35
CA MET A 251 18.39 -24.89 6.78
C MET A 251 17.55 -24.29 5.65
N SER A 252 16.23 -24.47 5.74
CA SER A 252 15.28 -23.85 4.82
C SER A 252 14.85 -22.46 5.29
N GLY A 253 14.35 -21.64 4.36
CA GLY A 253 13.78 -20.33 4.64
C GLY A 253 12.61 -20.39 5.61
N LYS A 254 11.78 -21.43 5.55
CA LYS A 254 10.68 -21.68 6.50
C LYS A 254 11.17 -21.84 7.95
N GLN A 255 12.28 -22.54 8.16
CA GLN A 255 12.89 -22.66 9.50
C GLN A 255 13.43 -21.31 9.98
N LEU A 256 14.06 -20.54 9.08
CA LEU A 256 14.60 -19.22 9.40
C LEU A 256 13.48 -18.21 9.69
N GLU A 257 12.34 -18.29 9.00
CA GLU A 257 11.17 -17.45 9.22
C GLU A 257 10.62 -17.61 10.65
N HIS A 258 10.53 -18.84 11.16
CA HIS A 258 10.13 -19.08 12.55
C HIS A 258 11.06 -18.39 13.55
N VAL A 259 12.38 -18.48 13.34
CA VAL A 259 13.38 -17.82 14.18
C VAL A 259 13.27 -16.30 14.08
N MET A 260 13.07 -15.77 12.88
CA MET A 260 12.87 -14.34 12.65
C MET A 260 11.60 -13.84 13.34
N GLY A 261 10.51 -14.62 13.34
CA GLY A 261 9.28 -14.31 14.07
C GLY A 261 9.54 -14.12 15.58
N HIS A 262 10.34 -15.01 16.18
CA HIS A 262 10.75 -14.87 17.58
C HIS A 262 11.64 -13.64 17.82
N CYS A 263 12.55 -13.31 16.88
CA CYS A 263 13.35 -12.09 16.95
C CYS A 263 12.47 -10.85 16.93
N ILE A 264 11.52 -10.79 15.99
CA ILE A 264 10.59 -9.66 15.86
C ILE A 264 9.82 -9.48 17.15
N HIS A 265 9.21 -10.55 17.70
CA HIS A 265 8.46 -10.47 18.95
C HIS A 265 9.27 -9.76 20.04
N HIS A 266 10.49 -10.20 20.34
CA HIS A 266 11.30 -9.57 21.39
C HIS A 266 11.78 -8.16 21.03
N MET A 267 12.16 -7.91 19.78
CA MET A 267 12.65 -6.62 19.31
C MET A 267 11.56 -5.56 19.15
N LEU A 268 10.27 -5.90 19.23
CA LEU A 268 9.19 -4.89 19.27
C LEU A 268 9.31 -3.94 20.47
N LEU A 269 10.02 -4.36 21.52
CA LEU A 269 10.33 -3.52 22.68
C LEU A 269 11.29 -2.37 22.34
N LYS A 270 12.25 -2.62 21.43
CA LYS A 270 13.22 -1.65 20.92
C LYS A 270 13.32 -1.78 19.40
N ARG A 271 12.34 -1.18 18.71
CA ARG A 271 12.03 -1.41 17.29
C ARG A 271 13.20 -1.12 16.36
N GLU A 272 14.12 -0.26 16.76
CA GLU A 272 15.35 0.09 16.04
C GLU A 272 16.15 -1.16 15.67
N LEU A 273 16.16 -2.18 16.55
CA LEU A 273 16.82 -3.47 16.32
C LEU A 273 16.25 -4.24 15.11
N LEU A 274 15.05 -3.92 14.64
CA LEU A 274 14.47 -4.55 13.45
C LEU A 274 15.22 -4.20 12.16
N SER A 275 16.04 -3.13 12.17
CA SER A 275 16.89 -2.72 11.04
C SER A 275 18.03 -3.71 10.75
N LEU A 276 18.28 -4.65 11.66
CA LEU A 276 19.34 -5.65 11.51
C LEU A 276 19.07 -6.62 10.37
N PHE A 277 17.81 -6.92 10.06
CA PHE A 277 17.44 -7.98 9.13
C PHE A 277 17.22 -7.47 7.70
N ARG A 278 18.05 -7.94 6.76
CA ARG A 278 17.83 -7.82 5.31
C ARG A 278 18.06 -9.16 4.65
N ALA A 279 19.25 -9.72 4.84
CA ALA A 279 19.64 -11.01 4.29
C ALA A 279 18.72 -12.13 4.79
N PHE A 280 18.19 -12.02 6.02
CA PHE A 280 17.16 -12.93 6.52
C PHE A 280 15.93 -12.96 5.60
N TYR A 281 15.36 -11.80 5.26
CA TYR A 281 14.19 -11.72 4.37
C TYR A 281 14.51 -12.24 2.96
N ASP A 282 15.68 -11.85 2.43
CA ASP A 282 16.10 -12.29 1.09
C ASP A 282 16.29 -13.82 1.04
N PHE A 283 16.87 -14.42 2.09
CA PHE A 283 17.04 -15.88 2.20
C PHE A 283 15.70 -16.61 2.35
N ILE A 284 14.80 -16.10 3.20
CA ILE A 284 13.46 -16.68 3.38
C ILE A 284 12.71 -16.68 2.04
N SER A 285 12.77 -15.57 1.30
CA SER A 285 12.08 -15.44 0.01
C SER A 285 12.66 -16.34 -1.08
N GLN A 286 13.99 -16.54 -1.13
CA GLN A 286 14.64 -17.29 -2.21
C GLN A 286 14.78 -18.79 -1.92
N CYS A 287 14.84 -19.19 -0.65
CA CYS A 287 15.13 -20.58 -0.26
C CYS A 287 14.05 -21.14 0.68
N TYR A 288 12.77 -20.78 0.46
CA TYR A 288 11.69 -21.02 1.42
C TYR A 288 11.55 -22.51 1.83
N ASP A 289 11.34 -23.41 0.86
CA ASP A 289 11.15 -24.84 1.13
C ASP A 289 12.45 -25.66 1.02
N THR A 290 13.46 -25.15 0.32
CA THR A 290 14.69 -25.87 0.02
C THR A 290 15.75 -25.64 1.10
N PRO A 291 16.25 -26.69 1.80
CA PRO A 291 17.35 -26.55 2.72
C PRO A 291 18.65 -26.20 1.98
N VAL A 292 19.24 -25.06 2.30
CA VAL A 292 20.51 -24.62 1.72
C VAL A 292 21.47 -24.19 2.82
N LYS A 293 22.77 -24.19 2.52
CA LYS A 293 23.77 -23.66 3.44
C LYS A 293 23.53 -22.16 3.65
N VAL A 294 23.35 -21.75 4.89
CA VAL A 294 23.08 -20.35 5.26
C VAL A 294 24.14 -19.42 4.66
N TRP A 295 23.69 -18.31 4.07
CA TRP A 295 24.56 -17.34 3.42
C TRP A 295 25.46 -16.61 4.43
N PRO A 296 26.67 -16.16 4.03
CA PRO A 296 27.55 -15.39 4.91
C PRO A 296 26.88 -14.11 5.45
N SER A 297 26.05 -13.47 4.63
CA SER A 297 25.28 -12.27 5.00
C SER A 297 24.25 -12.56 6.11
N VAL A 298 23.49 -13.65 5.98
CA VAL A 298 22.54 -14.13 7.02
C VAL A 298 23.29 -14.46 8.30
N ALA A 299 24.41 -15.18 8.22
CA ALA A 299 25.21 -15.50 9.39
C ALA A 299 25.75 -14.26 10.12
N LYS A 300 26.10 -13.20 9.37
CA LYS A 300 26.51 -11.91 9.93
C LYS A 300 25.36 -11.22 10.67
N GLU A 301 24.17 -11.16 10.06
CA GLU A 301 22.98 -10.59 10.70
C GLU A 301 22.54 -11.38 11.94
N ALA A 302 22.65 -12.72 11.89
CA ALA A 302 22.36 -13.58 13.03
C ALA A 302 23.31 -13.31 14.20
N ARG A 303 24.60 -13.09 13.92
CA ARG A 303 25.59 -12.71 14.94
C ARG A 303 25.25 -11.37 15.57
N TRP A 304 24.92 -10.35 14.77
CA TRP A 304 24.49 -9.05 15.28
C TRP A 304 23.24 -9.16 16.15
N ALA A 305 22.22 -9.89 15.68
CA ALA A 305 20.99 -10.12 16.43
C ALA A 305 21.26 -10.85 17.75
N ALA A 306 22.11 -11.87 17.77
CA ALA A 306 22.47 -12.59 18.99
C ALA A 306 23.13 -11.70 20.05
N SER A 307 24.00 -10.78 19.63
CA SER A 307 24.66 -9.81 20.52
C SER A 307 23.70 -8.74 21.01
N LEU A 308 22.92 -8.14 20.10
CA LEU A 308 22.07 -6.99 20.41
C LEU A 308 20.77 -7.36 21.13
N LEU A 309 20.27 -8.60 20.98
CA LEU A 309 19.08 -9.06 21.69
C LEU A 309 19.26 -9.03 23.21
N ARG A 310 20.49 -9.21 23.70
CA ARG A 310 20.82 -9.10 25.14
C ARG A 310 20.71 -7.67 25.67
N LEU A 311 20.75 -6.67 24.79
CA LEU A 311 20.59 -5.26 25.12
C LEU A 311 19.15 -4.78 24.89
N CYS A 312 18.25 -5.65 24.43
CA CYS A 312 16.86 -5.32 24.19
C CYS A 312 16.11 -5.18 25.52
N HIS A 313 15.99 -3.95 26.01
CA HIS A 313 15.19 -3.61 27.17
C HIS A 313 14.59 -2.21 26.99
N SER A 314 13.53 -1.93 27.75
CA SER A 314 12.96 -0.58 27.89
C SER A 314 13.04 -0.17 29.35
N ASN A 315 13.47 1.07 29.60
CA ASN A 315 13.44 1.66 30.94
C ASN A 315 12.26 2.66 30.99
N LEU A 316 11.31 2.40 31.89
CA LEU A 316 10.08 3.17 32.05
C LEU A 316 10.31 4.52 32.73
N ARG A 317 11.45 4.68 33.40
CA ARG A 317 11.85 5.90 34.14
C ARG A 317 12.72 6.85 33.32
N ARG A 318 12.90 6.60 32.01
CA ARG A 318 13.68 7.50 31.17
C ARG A 318 12.99 8.87 31.10
N PRO A 319 13.67 9.96 31.49
CA PRO A 319 13.09 11.28 31.37
C PRO A 319 13.04 11.70 29.90
N TRP A 320 12.09 12.58 29.60
CA TRP A 320 12.04 13.27 28.31
C TRP A 320 13.11 14.35 28.24
N ASP A 321 13.81 14.42 27.11
CA ASP A 321 14.72 15.51 26.82
C ASP A 321 13.94 16.73 26.31
N LEU A 322 14.07 17.87 27.00
CA LEU A 322 13.37 19.11 26.64
C LEU A 322 13.86 19.70 25.32
N LEU A 323 15.07 19.29 24.88
CA LEU A 323 15.60 19.66 23.58
C LEU A 323 14.86 18.91 22.47
N VAL A 324 14.07 19.61 21.69
CA VAL A 324 13.40 19.08 20.49
C VAL A 324 14.23 19.42 19.27
N THR A 325 14.42 18.46 18.38
CA THR A 325 15.19 18.63 17.13
C THR A 325 14.30 18.45 15.91
N ALA A 326 14.53 19.23 14.87
CA ALA A 326 13.93 19.05 13.56
C ALA A 326 15.04 18.94 12.54
N SER A 327 14.85 18.07 11.55
CA SER A 327 15.85 17.83 10.51
C SER A 327 15.20 17.91 9.15
N ASP A 328 15.92 18.53 8.22
CA ASP A 328 15.51 18.65 6.83
C ASP A 328 16.68 18.40 5.87
N ALA A 329 16.36 18.11 4.61
CA ALA A 329 17.33 17.98 3.55
C ALA A 329 16.82 18.57 2.23
N SER A 330 17.75 19.18 1.49
CA SER A 330 17.61 19.57 0.09
C SER A 330 18.56 18.73 -0.77
N LEU A 331 18.53 18.91 -2.10
CA LEU A 331 19.50 18.27 -2.99
C LEU A 331 20.94 18.75 -2.77
N THR A 332 21.13 19.90 -2.12
CA THR A 332 22.45 20.52 -1.93
C THR A 332 22.95 20.49 -0.49
N GLY A 333 22.09 20.17 0.48
CA GLY A 333 22.48 20.18 1.88
C GLY A 333 21.49 19.54 2.83
N ILE A 334 21.94 19.31 4.06
CA ILE A 334 21.10 18.89 5.20
C ILE A 334 21.18 19.94 6.30
N ALA A 335 20.12 20.07 7.10
CA ALA A 335 20.12 20.94 8.25
C ALA A 335 19.41 20.33 9.46
N VAL A 336 19.85 20.78 10.64
CA VAL A 336 19.25 20.42 11.92
C VAL A 336 19.01 21.71 12.70
N THR A 337 17.76 21.92 13.09
CA THR A 337 17.35 22.96 14.02
C THR A 337 16.97 22.34 15.36
N SER A 338 16.94 23.15 16.41
CA SER A 338 16.45 22.71 17.71
C SER A 338 15.79 23.84 18.47
N THR A 339 14.90 23.48 19.37
CA THR A 339 14.31 24.38 20.36
C THR A 339 14.17 23.68 21.71
N LEU A 340 13.81 24.43 22.75
CA LEU A 340 13.45 23.90 24.06
C LEU A 340 11.95 24.02 24.20
N TRP A 341 11.28 22.90 24.45
CA TRP A 341 9.84 22.88 24.76
C TRP A 341 9.64 22.56 26.23
N ASP A 342 8.47 22.94 26.74
CA ASP A 342 8.05 22.58 28.08
C ASP A 342 7.83 21.07 28.19
N HIS A 343 8.04 20.55 29.40
CA HIS A 343 7.93 19.11 29.66
C HIS A 343 6.57 18.55 29.24
N GLN A 344 5.49 19.32 29.44
CA GLN A 344 4.12 18.89 29.09
C GLN A 344 3.95 18.71 27.58
N ASP A 345 4.49 19.63 26.77
CA ASP A 345 4.40 19.57 25.32
C ASP A 345 5.23 18.43 24.74
N VAL A 346 6.44 18.23 25.25
CA VAL A 346 7.32 17.13 24.82
C VAL A 346 6.66 15.78 25.10
N VAL A 347 6.04 15.60 26.28
CA VAL A 347 5.32 14.37 26.61
C VAL A 347 4.09 14.20 25.72
N ALA A 348 3.26 15.24 25.58
CA ALA A 348 2.02 15.17 24.80
C ALA A 348 2.29 14.84 23.32
N VAL A 349 3.30 15.45 22.73
CA VAL A 349 3.71 15.22 21.34
C VAL A 349 4.50 13.90 21.22
N GLY A 350 5.42 13.62 22.13
CA GLY A 350 6.29 12.45 22.06
C GLY A 350 5.60 11.11 22.36
N ALA A 351 4.59 11.08 23.24
CA ALA A 351 3.85 9.87 23.59
C ALA A 351 2.96 9.35 22.44
N MET A 352 2.65 10.21 21.46
CA MET A 352 1.81 9.88 20.32
C MET A 352 2.66 9.28 19.19
N ASN A 353 2.37 8.04 18.78
CA ASN A 353 3.11 7.37 17.72
C ASN A 353 2.50 7.66 16.34
N GLU A 354 3.31 8.09 15.37
CA GLU A 354 2.83 8.37 14.00
C GLU A 354 2.21 7.16 13.30
N ARG A 355 2.54 5.93 13.72
CA ARG A 355 1.88 4.71 13.20
C ARG A 355 0.38 4.65 13.53
N TRP A 356 -0.07 5.36 14.56
CA TRP A 356 -1.47 5.41 14.99
C TRP A 356 -2.31 6.39 14.19
N ARG A 357 -1.67 7.24 13.36
CA ARG A 357 -2.35 8.15 12.43
C ARG A 357 -3.32 7.40 11.51
N TYR A 358 -2.99 6.17 11.15
CA TYR A 358 -3.78 5.34 10.26
C TYR A 358 -4.46 4.20 11.01
N ARG A 359 -5.79 4.20 11.02
CA ARG A 359 -6.62 3.03 11.33
C ARG A 359 -7.13 2.43 10.02
N GLY A 360 -7.47 1.13 10.03
CA GLY A 360 -8.42 0.64 9.01
C GLY A 360 -8.07 0.78 7.53
N LYS A 361 -9.16 0.87 6.76
CA LYS A 361 -9.43 0.59 5.34
C LYS A 361 -9.43 1.68 4.26
N HIS A 362 -9.59 3.00 4.52
CA HIS A 362 -9.76 4.10 3.51
C HIS A 362 -9.50 5.57 3.98
N PRO A 363 -8.63 6.43 3.37
CA PRO A 363 -8.52 7.83 3.77
C PRO A 363 -9.46 8.67 2.91
N SER A 364 -10.31 9.46 3.55
CA SER A 364 -10.81 10.69 2.95
C SER A 364 -9.78 11.81 3.10
N ASP A 365 -8.97 11.80 4.16
CA ASP A 365 -8.25 13.01 4.55
C ASP A 365 -6.76 12.92 4.23
N LYS A 366 -6.18 13.98 3.66
CA LYS A 366 -4.72 14.09 3.50
C LYS A 366 -4.13 14.53 4.84
N PRO A 367 -3.14 13.83 5.41
CA PRO A 367 -2.48 14.22 6.66
C PRO A 367 -2.04 15.69 6.71
N ARG A 368 -1.63 16.24 5.56
CA ARG A 368 -1.30 17.66 5.37
C ARG A 368 -2.48 18.61 5.59
N GLN A 369 -3.69 18.25 5.12
CA GLN A 369 -4.89 19.07 5.32
C GLN A 369 -5.36 19.05 6.78
N SER A 370 -5.28 17.89 7.44
CA SER A 370 -5.58 17.74 8.87
C SER A 370 -4.63 18.61 9.73
N ALA A 371 -3.33 18.53 9.50
CA ALA A 371 -2.33 19.29 10.27
C ALA A 371 -2.36 20.81 10.05
N LEU A 372 -2.86 21.26 8.89
CA LEU A 372 -3.02 22.69 8.55
C LEU A 372 -4.40 23.24 8.91
N GLY A 373 -5.31 22.45 9.50
CA GLY A 373 -6.65 22.90 9.88
C GLY A 373 -7.59 23.20 8.69
N LEU A 374 -7.30 22.67 7.50
CA LEU A 374 -8.04 22.92 6.25
C LEU A 374 -9.22 21.96 6.03
N LEU A 375 -9.73 21.33 7.08
CA LEU A 375 -10.78 20.30 6.98
C LEU A 375 -12.16 20.95 6.74
N ASP A 376 -12.61 20.90 5.49
CA ASP A 376 -14.04 20.94 5.14
C ASP A 376 -14.60 19.50 5.26
N PRO A 377 -15.53 19.21 6.19
CA PRO A 377 -16.02 17.85 6.49
C PRO A 377 -16.72 17.12 5.34
N LEU A 378 -16.87 17.75 4.16
CA LEU A 378 -17.64 17.21 3.03
C LEU A 378 -16.81 17.02 1.74
N LEU A 379 -15.49 17.21 1.77
CA LEU A 379 -14.62 17.02 0.60
C LEU A 379 -13.62 15.88 0.83
N ASP A 380 -14.02 14.66 0.48
CA ASP A 380 -13.19 13.69 -0.28
C ASP A 380 -13.82 12.29 -0.28
N VAL A 381 -14.46 11.93 -1.40
CA VAL A 381 -14.74 10.53 -1.75
C VAL A 381 -14.06 10.26 -3.09
N GLU A 382 -12.78 9.90 -3.04
CA GLU A 382 -12.16 8.82 -3.84
C GLU A 382 -10.62 8.94 -3.80
N SER A 383 -9.95 8.19 -2.91
CA SER A 383 -8.87 7.24 -3.24
C SER A 383 -8.16 6.68 -2.00
N ASP A 384 -7.75 5.42 -2.10
CA ASP A 384 -6.89 4.65 -1.18
C ASP A 384 -7.47 4.12 0.14
N ASN A 385 -6.69 3.29 0.86
CA ASN A 385 -7.19 2.28 1.79
C ASN A 385 -6.81 2.41 3.32
N TYR A 386 -6.82 3.60 3.97
CA TYR A 386 -6.63 3.79 5.43
C TYR A 386 -7.41 4.97 6.08
N GLU A 387 -8.24 4.76 7.10
CA GLU A 387 -8.95 5.85 7.83
C GLU A 387 -7.98 6.66 8.70
N ILE A 388 -8.05 8.00 8.68
CA ILE A 388 -7.37 8.81 9.69
C ILE A 388 -8.01 8.53 11.04
N ASN A 389 -7.19 8.28 12.05
CA ASN A 389 -7.68 8.16 13.41
C ASN A 389 -8.18 9.54 13.89
N PRO A 390 -9.49 9.74 14.14
CA PRO A 390 -10.02 11.04 14.57
C PRO A 390 -9.48 11.45 15.94
N ASP A 391 -9.02 10.48 16.74
CA ASP A 391 -8.42 10.70 18.05
C ASP A 391 -6.91 11.07 17.95
N PHE A 392 -6.35 11.15 16.75
CA PHE A 392 -4.94 11.46 16.54
C PHE A 392 -4.68 12.95 16.75
N LYS A 393 -3.74 13.26 17.66
CA LYS A 393 -3.37 14.65 18.00
C LYS A 393 -2.17 15.10 17.16
N GLU A 394 -2.39 16.10 16.33
CA GLU A 394 -1.34 16.81 15.59
C GLU A 394 -0.46 17.65 16.51
N ILE A 395 0.70 18.07 16.00
CA ILE A 395 1.58 18.98 16.74
C ILE A 395 0.94 20.38 16.76
N PRO A 396 0.77 21.01 17.94
CA PRO A 396 0.26 22.36 18.03
C PRO A 396 1.05 23.37 17.19
N GLU A 397 0.34 24.24 16.47
CA GLU A 397 0.95 25.21 15.55
C GLU A 397 1.94 26.16 16.23
N HIS A 398 1.61 26.64 17.43
CA HIS A 398 2.44 27.58 18.18
C HIS A 398 3.82 27.00 18.54
N LEU A 399 4.00 25.68 18.55
CA LEU A 399 5.30 25.04 18.83
C LEU A 399 6.22 24.98 17.60
N LEU A 400 5.69 25.27 16.41
CA LEU A 400 6.39 25.18 15.12
C LEU A 400 6.77 26.55 14.53
N LEU A 401 6.66 27.62 15.31
CA LEU A 401 6.99 28.98 14.87
C LEU A 401 8.49 29.09 14.58
N PRO A 402 8.93 29.51 13.37
CA PRO A 402 10.35 29.55 13.01
C PRO A 402 11.24 30.38 13.96
N ALA A 403 10.67 31.43 14.58
CA ALA A 403 11.39 32.31 15.52
C ALA A 403 11.92 31.58 16.77
N ASP A 404 11.23 30.51 17.20
CA ASP A 404 11.59 29.77 18.40
C ASP A 404 12.66 28.70 18.14
N TRP A 405 13.03 28.49 16.87
CA TRP A 405 13.93 27.43 16.45
C TRP A 405 15.30 27.97 16.08
N LYS A 406 16.34 27.34 16.63
CA LYS A 406 17.74 27.72 16.40
C LYS A 406 18.41 26.72 15.46
N LEU A 407 18.98 27.20 14.36
CA LEU A 407 19.83 26.39 13.49
C LEU A 407 21.08 25.93 14.26
N ARG A 408 21.27 24.61 14.36
CA ARG A 408 22.42 24.02 15.05
C ARG A 408 23.54 23.67 14.12
N TYR A 409 23.19 23.14 12.95
CA TYR A 409 24.16 22.71 11.96
C TYR A 409 23.52 22.61 10.59
N SER A 410 24.33 22.88 9.58
CA SER A 410 24.01 22.69 8.16
C SER A 410 25.23 22.03 7.49
N ALA A 411 25.02 21.02 6.66
CA ALA A 411 26.07 20.39 5.84
C ALA A 411 25.78 20.54 4.36
N ARG A 412 26.81 20.80 3.55
CA ARG A 412 26.72 20.66 2.10
C ARG A 412 26.78 19.17 1.73
N MET A 413 25.87 18.74 0.87
CA MET A 413 25.89 17.42 0.26
C MET A 413 26.53 17.52 -1.12
N PHE A 414 27.55 16.69 -1.38
CA PHE A 414 28.28 16.67 -2.65
C PHE A 414 27.80 15.55 -3.57
N ASP A 415 27.40 14.42 -2.99
CA ASP A 415 26.95 13.25 -3.73
C ASP A 415 25.48 13.39 -4.15
N LYS A 416 25.19 13.03 -5.41
CA LYS A 416 23.80 12.96 -5.90
C LYS A 416 23.12 11.73 -5.30
N GLU A 417 22.31 11.94 -4.27
CA GLU A 417 21.45 10.91 -3.68
C GLU A 417 19.98 11.34 -3.76
N GLY A 418 19.06 10.36 -3.72
CA GLY A 418 17.62 10.66 -3.68
C GLY A 418 17.23 11.40 -2.40
N ILE A 419 16.28 12.33 -2.50
CA ILE A 419 15.89 13.23 -1.39
C ILE A 419 15.58 12.50 -0.08
N MET A 420 14.83 11.39 -0.13
CA MET A 420 14.52 10.58 1.06
C MET A 420 15.77 10.04 1.79
N ILE A 421 16.86 9.76 1.06
CA ILE A 421 18.12 9.31 1.65
C ILE A 421 18.79 10.47 2.38
N LEU A 422 18.78 11.67 1.78
CA LEU A 422 19.33 12.88 2.37
C LEU A 422 18.57 13.28 3.63
N GLU A 423 17.23 13.24 3.61
CA GLU A 423 16.40 13.46 4.80
C GLU A 423 16.71 12.43 5.90
N GLY A 424 16.90 11.15 5.53
CA GLY A 424 17.34 10.10 6.44
C GLY A 424 18.70 10.41 7.08
N ARG A 425 19.63 10.99 6.33
CA ARG A 425 20.92 11.48 6.85
C ARG A 425 20.74 12.68 7.76
N GLY A 426 19.75 13.54 7.50
CA GLY A 426 19.33 14.61 8.42
C GLY A 426 18.94 14.06 9.79
N VAL A 427 18.13 12.99 9.84
CA VAL A 427 17.77 12.31 11.09
C VAL A 427 19.00 11.70 11.77
N GLU A 428 19.90 11.04 11.02
CA GLU A 428 21.18 10.55 11.56
C GLU A 428 22.00 11.70 12.17
N ALA A 429 22.13 12.82 11.46
CA ALA A 429 22.89 13.99 11.89
C ALA A 429 22.30 14.63 13.14
N SER A 430 20.97 14.70 13.24
CA SER A 430 20.25 15.18 14.43
C SER A 430 20.61 14.38 15.68
N LEU A 431 20.55 13.05 15.60
CA LEU A 431 20.92 12.17 16.72
C LEU A 431 22.42 12.25 17.04
N ARG A 432 23.28 12.33 16.04
CA ARG A 432 24.73 12.52 16.25
C ARG A 432 25.04 13.83 16.96
N HIS A 433 24.36 14.92 16.58
CA HIS A 433 24.53 16.21 17.24
C HIS A 433 24.09 16.12 18.71
N ARG A 434 22.92 15.53 18.97
CA ARG A 434 22.38 15.34 20.32
C ARG A 434 23.34 14.56 21.24
N LEU A 435 23.95 13.49 20.70
CA LEU A 435 24.89 12.64 21.43
C LEU A 435 26.27 13.27 21.69
N ARG A 436 26.52 14.50 21.23
CA ARG A 436 27.71 15.26 21.67
C ARG A 436 27.58 15.74 23.11
N ALA A 437 26.35 15.87 23.61
CA ALA A 437 26.10 16.29 24.97
C ALA A 437 25.74 15.07 25.83
N GLN A 438 26.56 14.76 26.84
CA GLN A 438 26.33 13.62 27.76
C GLN A 438 24.98 13.72 28.48
N ARG A 439 24.48 14.94 28.73
CA ARG A 439 23.16 15.19 29.32
C ARG A 439 21.99 14.61 28.52
N SER A 440 22.20 14.25 27.26
CA SER A 440 21.17 13.67 26.38
C SER A 440 21.06 12.15 26.51
N PHE A 441 22.01 11.49 27.19
CA PHE A 441 22.10 10.03 27.26
C PHE A 441 21.02 9.48 28.19
N GLY A 442 20.51 8.28 27.88
CA GLY A 442 19.47 7.64 28.71
C GLY A 442 18.10 8.32 28.65
N LYS A 443 17.86 9.21 27.68
CA LYS A 443 16.60 9.98 27.57
C LYS A 443 15.70 9.51 26.44
N ARG A 444 14.42 9.85 26.58
CA ARG A 444 13.47 9.88 25.46
C ARG A 444 13.68 11.19 24.70
N CYS A 445 13.86 11.14 23.39
CA CYS A 445 14.14 12.34 22.60
C CYS A 445 13.13 12.49 21.46
N LEU A 446 12.66 13.73 21.24
CA LEU A 446 11.71 14.04 20.19
C LEU A 446 12.45 14.59 18.95
N ASN A 447 12.23 13.96 17.81
CA ASN A 447 12.72 14.40 16.51
C ASN A 447 11.58 14.62 15.51
N LEU A 448 11.50 15.82 14.95
CA LEU A 448 10.52 16.21 13.95
C LEU A 448 11.10 16.06 12.55
N GLY A 449 10.28 15.60 11.62
CA GLY A 449 10.59 15.54 10.18
C GLY A 449 9.34 15.83 9.36
N ASP A 450 9.52 16.29 8.13
CA ASP A 450 8.42 16.67 7.23
C ASP A 450 8.13 15.62 6.15
N ASN A 451 8.99 14.60 6.04
CA ASN A 451 8.70 13.40 5.27
C ASN A 451 7.99 12.33 6.11
N LEU A 452 6.69 12.14 5.84
CA LEU A 452 5.85 11.18 6.56
C LEU A 452 6.30 9.73 6.34
N GLY A 453 6.69 9.37 5.11
CA GLY A 453 7.15 8.02 4.79
C GLY A 453 8.43 7.65 5.54
N LEU A 454 9.37 8.59 5.63
CA LEU A 454 10.61 8.44 6.39
C LEU A 454 10.31 8.33 7.90
N THR A 455 9.47 9.22 8.43
CA THR A 455 9.06 9.23 9.84
C THR A 455 8.42 7.90 10.25
N LEU A 456 7.47 7.39 9.45
CA LEU A 456 6.84 6.09 9.68
C LEU A 456 7.83 4.92 9.57
N GLY A 457 8.82 5.02 8.67
CA GLY A 457 9.89 4.04 8.54
C GLY A 457 10.75 3.94 9.80
N PHE A 458 11.13 5.08 10.38
CA PHE A 458 11.82 5.12 11.67
C PHE A 458 10.94 4.63 12.83
N CYS A 459 9.65 5.00 12.88
CA CYS A 459 8.72 4.46 13.89
C CYS A 459 8.55 2.92 13.78
N LYS A 460 8.66 2.35 12.58
CA LYS A 460 8.66 0.90 12.35
C LYS A 460 10.01 0.25 12.68
N GLY A 461 11.10 1.02 12.65
CA GLY A 461 12.47 0.57 12.90
C GLY A 461 13.12 -0.18 11.74
N ARG A 462 12.53 -0.16 10.53
CA ARG A 462 13.06 -0.87 9.36
C ARG A 462 12.57 -0.27 8.04
N PHE A 463 13.37 -0.44 6.99
CA PHE A 463 13.08 0.04 5.63
C PHE A 463 13.22 -1.09 4.60
N SER A 464 12.43 -1.03 3.52
CA SER A 464 12.56 -1.92 2.36
C SER A 464 13.74 -1.54 1.47
N SER A 465 14.01 -0.24 1.33
CA SER A 465 15.15 0.31 0.61
C SER A 465 16.46 0.06 1.37
N TYR A 466 17.45 -0.54 0.73
CA TYR A 466 18.73 -0.88 1.36
C TYR A 466 19.54 0.35 1.80
N PRO A 467 19.66 1.44 1.01
CA PRO A 467 20.27 2.69 1.48
C PRO A 467 19.65 3.24 2.77
N LEU A 468 18.31 3.31 2.85
CA LEU A 468 17.61 3.76 4.05
C LEU A 468 17.80 2.79 5.22
N LEU A 469 17.84 1.48 4.95
CA LEU A 469 18.14 0.48 5.98
C LEU A 469 19.54 0.68 6.58
N ARG A 470 20.54 1.05 5.78
CA ARG A 470 21.88 1.36 6.29
C ARG A 470 21.87 2.56 7.22
N ILE A 471 21.10 3.59 6.89
CA ILE A 471 20.89 4.75 7.77
C ILE A 471 20.19 4.32 9.06
N ALA A 472 19.12 3.52 8.97
CA ALA A 472 18.42 2.98 10.14
C ALA A 472 19.35 2.15 11.05
N ARG A 473 20.28 1.37 10.48
CA ARG A 473 21.31 0.63 11.25
C ARG A 473 22.27 1.58 11.99
N ARG A 474 22.65 2.70 11.38
CA ARG A 474 23.47 3.73 12.05
C ARG A 474 22.71 4.41 13.17
N VAL A 475 21.47 4.80 12.91
CA VAL A 475 20.55 5.33 13.94
C VAL A 475 20.40 4.33 15.09
N THR A 476 20.21 3.04 14.79
CA THR A 476 20.14 1.98 15.79
C THR A 476 21.41 1.90 16.63
N ALA A 477 22.58 1.94 16.00
CA ALA A 477 23.85 1.95 16.72
C ALA A 477 23.95 3.15 17.68
N LEU A 478 23.55 4.35 17.25
CA LEU A 478 23.52 5.55 18.09
C LEU A 478 22.53 5.41 19.26
N THR A 479 21.33 4.87 19.02
CA THR A 479 20.32 4.65 20.08
C THR A 479 20.70 3.59 21.09
N VAL A 480 21.47 2.58 20.68
CA VAL A 480 22.02 1.57 21.59
C VAL A 480 23.19 2.16 22.39
N ALA A 481 24.09 2.89 21.74
CA ALA A 481 25.27 3.46 22.38
C ALA A 481 24.96 4.58 23.39
N GLY A 482 24.03 5.48 23.05
CA GLY A 482 23.61 6.57 23.94
C GLY A 482 22.40 6.24 24.83
N ASP A 483 21.96 4.98 24.80
CA ASP A 483 20.73 4.50 25.43
C ASP A 483 19.50 5.42 25.21
N LEU A 484 19.32 5.85 23.96
CA LEU A 484 18.22 6.76 23.58
C LEU A 484 16.95 5.99 23.26
N ASN A 485 15.80 6.65 23.44
CA ASN A 485 14.51 6.23 22.89
C ASN A 485 13.94 7.36 22.00
N PRO A 486 14.20 7.34 20.68
CA PRO A 486 13.75 8.39 19.79
C PRO A 486 12.26 8.27 19.45
N ALA A 487 11.50 9.31 19.77
CA ALA A 487 10.16 9.55 19.27
C ALA A 487 10.24 10.38 17.98
N HIS A 488 9.82 9.80 16.87
CA HIS A 488 9.76 10.49 15.59
C HIS A 488 8.34 10.99 15.33
N ARG A 489 8.19 12.29 15.06
CA ARG A 489 6.91 12.92 14.74
C ARG A 489 6.96 13.65 13.41
N TRP A 490 5.83 13.64 12.72
CA TRP A 490 5.70 14.29 11.43
C TRP A 490 5.04 15.66 11.58
N HIS A 491 5.47 16.62 10.76
CA HIS A 491 4.87 17.96 10.63
C HIS A 491 4.83 18.38 9.15
N PRO A 492 3.93 19.31 8.75
CA PRO A 492 3.83 19.76 7.37
C PRO A 492 5.08 20.57 6.96
N SER A 493 5.51 20.42 5.70
CA SER A 493 6.71 21.09 5.16
C SER A 493 6.63 22.62 5.21
N GLU A 494 5.42 23.21 5.15
CA GLU A 494 5.18 24.65 5.30
C GLU A 494 5.62 25.20 6.67
N ARG A 495 5.71 24.32 7.66
CA ARG A 495 6.15 24.66 9.02
C ARG A 495 7.52 24.05 9.34
N ASN A 496 8.28 23.65 8.32
CA ASN A 496 9.59 23.05 8.48
C ASN A 496 10.63 24.12 8.80
N THR A 497 11.05 24.18 10.06
CA THR A 497 12.01 25.18 10.53
C THR A 497 13.43 24.93 10.03
N ALA A 498 13.74 23.73 9.54
CA ALA A 498 15.06 23.37 9.04
C ALA A 498 15.26 23.60 7.52
N ASP A 499 14.21 23.94 6.77
CA ASP A 499 14.24 24.13 5.31
C ASP A 499 15.24 25.23 4.89
N ALA A 500 15.18 26.41 5.52
CA ALA A 500 16.10 27.50 5.21
C ALA A 500 17.58 27.11 5.42
N GLY A 501 17.86 26.23 6.38
CA GLY A 501 19.21 25.75 6.64
C GLY A 501 19.69 24.72 5.62
N SER A 502 18.79 23.89 5.08
CA SER A 502 19.13 22.80 4.16
C SER A 502 19.42 23.35 2.75
N ARG A 503 18.79 24.47 2.38
CA ARG A 503 18.92 25.13 1.07
C ARG A 503 20.07 26.14 0.95
N LYS A 504 20.92 26.26 1.97
CA LYS A 504 22.02 27.23 2.02
C LYS A 504 22.97 27.19 0.80
N TRP A 505 23.07 26.04 0.11
CA TRP A 505 23.95 25.83 -1.03
C TRP A 505 23.21 25.67 -2.37
N GLU A 506 21.91 25.95 -2.41
CA GLU A 506 21.19 26.02 -3.68
C GLU A 506 21.64 27.27 -4.47
N PRO A 507 21.78 27.17 -5.80
CA PRO A 507 22.12 28.34 -6.61
C PRO A 507 21.08 29.43 -6.40
N LYS A 508 21.50 30.64 -5.99
CA LYS A 508 20.61 31.80 -5.93
C LYS A 508 20.08 32.05 -7.35
N GLY A 509 18.82 31.67 -7.61
CA GLY A 509 18.20 31.71 -8.94
C GLY A 509 17.63 30.37 -9.43
N ALA A 510 17.84 29.26 -8.71
CA ALA A 510 17.03 28.07 -8.91
C ALA A 510 15.62 28.34 -8.32
N PRO A 511 14.53 28.11 -9.07
CA PRO A 511 13.19 28.29 -8.50
C PRO A 511 13.08 27.38 -7.30
N ALA A 512 12.64 27.93 -6.16
CA ALA A 512 12.24 27.14 -5.02
C ALA A 512 11.28 26.07 -5.52
N CYS A 513 11.71 24.81 -5.51
CA CYS A 513 10.80 23.70 -5.64
C CYS A 513 9.94 23.76 -4.38
N HIS A 514 8.76 24.36 -4.56
CA HIS A 514 7.75 24.76 -3.59
C HIS A 514 7.80 26.22 -3.08
N GLU A 515 7.08 27.03 -3.86
CA GLU A 515 6.25 28.20 -3.51
C GLU A 515 6.93 29.45 -2.94
N ASN A 516 7.44 30.29 -3.86
CA ASN A 516 7.15 31.73 -3.85
C ASN A 516 7.35 32.33 -5.24
N GLY A 517 6.41 32.03 -6.12
CA GLY A 517 6.28 32.66 -7.43
C GLY A 517 5.12 33.66 -7.44
N LYS A 518 5.01 34.57 -6.46
CA LYS A 518 4.07 35.70 -6.56
C LYS A 518 4.41 36.97 -5.79
N GLU A 519 5.28 36.98 -4.79
CA GLU A 519 5.55 38.23 -4.02
C GLU A 519 6.83 38.97 -4.39
N GLU A 520 7.80 38.37 -5.08
CA GLU A 520 9.03 39.10 -5.50
C GLU A 520 8.95 39.78 -6.88
N ARG A 521 7.80 39.66 -7.59
CA ARG A 521 7.55 40.46 -8.81
C ARG A 521 6.95 41.84 -8.53
N ASP A 522 6.53 42.12 -7.31
CA ASP A 522 5.89 43.39 -6.94
C ASP A 522 6.85 44.42 -6.31
N ILE A 523 8.07 44.03 -5.92
CA ILE A 523 9.07 44.97 -5.37
C ILE A 523 10.06 45.48 -6.45
N GLN A 524 10.17 44.81 -7.59
CA GLN A 524 10.92 45.34 -8.76
C GLN A 524 10.06 46.07 -9.79
N LYS A 525 8.72 46.02 -9.68
CA LYS A 525 7.81 46.85 -10.50
C LYS A 525 7.51 48.23 -9.90
N SER A 526 7.81 48.46 -8.62
CA SER A 526 7.57 49.75 -7.96
C SER A 526 8.66 50.82 -8.22
N LYS A 527 9.67 50.53 -9.05
CA LYS A 527 10.76 51.47 -9.38
C LYS A 527 10.83 51.89 -10.86
N LEU A 528 9.88 51.49 -11.68
CA LEU A 528 9.79 51.87 -13.09
C LEU A 528 8.36 52.30 -13.42
N LEU A 529 7.93 53.41 -12.84
CA LEU A 529 6.85 54.31 -13.29
C LEU A 529 6.69 55.45 -12.26
N PHE A 530 7.67 56.35 -12.22
CA PHE A 530 7.49 57.70 -11.69
C PHE A 530 8.09 58.66 -12.69
N SER A 531 7.25 59.20 -13.58
CA SER A 531 7.41 60.53 -14.17
C SER A 531 6.19 60.83 -15.05
N ILE A 532 5.52 61.95 -14.73
CA ILE A 532 4.73 62.88 -15.57
C ILE A 532 3.48 63.36 -14.77
N PRO A 533 3.13 64.67 -14.83
CA PRO A 533 2.78 65.48 -13.67
C PRO A 533 1.27 65.68 -13.44
N GLU A 534 0.99 66.29 -12.28
CA GLU A 534 -0.29 66.85 -11.81
C GLU A 534 -0.98 67.73 -12.85
N GLU A 535 -2.30 67.58 -13.00
CA GLU A 535 -3.22 68.71 -13.24
C GLU A 535 -4.67 68.33 -12.85
N GLU A 536 -5.37 69.35 -12.37
CA GLU A 536 -6.61 69.38 -11.59
C GLU A 536 -7.88 69.05 -12.40
N GLY A 537 -8.98 68.70 -11.72
CA GLY A 537 -10.33 68.85 -12.29
C GLY A 537 -11.39 67.88 -11.78
N GLU A 538 -12.28 68.38 -10.93
CA GLU A 538 -13.50 67.75 -10.43
C GLU A 538 -14.51 67.36 -11.53
N ASP A 539 -15.35 66.38 -11.17
CA ASP A 539 -16.73 66.17 -11.61
C ASP A 539 -17.04 65.95 -13.10
N ARG A 540 -17.40 64.71 -13.44
CA ARG A 540 -18.76 64.35 -13.89
C ARG A 540 -18.91 62.86 -14.18
N ALA A 541 -19.87 62.26 -13.48
CA ALA A 541 -20.82 61.24 -13.91
C ALA A 541 -20.25 60.00 -14.65
N ASN A 542 -20.16 58.85 -13.96
CA ASN A 542 -21.23 57.84 -13.98
C ASN A 542 -21.93 57.75 -15.35
N PHE A 543 -21.36 57.04 -16.32
CA PHE A 543 -22.13 56.22 -17.29
C PHE A 543 -21.30 55.32 -18.23
N GLU A 544 -19.95 55.39 -18.24
CA GLU A 544 -19.14 54.62 -19.21
C GLU A 544 -18.03 53.73 -18.59
N LYS A 545 -18.26 53.15 -17.40
CA LYS A 545 -17.27 52.27 -16.74
C LYS A 545 -17.49 50.77 -16.92
N GLU A 546 -18.53 50.32 -17.62
CA GLU A 546 -18.81 48.87 -17.76
C GLU A 546 -18.25 48.23 -19.05
N GLU A 547 -17.77 48.98 -20.04
CA GLU A 547 -17.41 48.39 -21.35
C GLU A 547 -15.91 48.26 -21.67
N LEU A 548 -15.00 48.74 -20.82
CA LEU A 548 -13.55 48.79 -21.14
C LEU A 548 -12.64 47.85 -20.33
N THR A 549 -13.19 46.98 -19.46
CA THR A 549 -12.41 45.99 -18.69
C THR A 549 -12.28 44.61 -19.35
N CYS A 550 -12.56 44.49 -20.65
CA CYS A 550 -12.38 43.25 -21.41
C CYS A 550 -11.36 43.46 -22.54
N ARG A 551 -10.06 43.24 -22.29
CA ARG A 551 -9.06 42.70 -23.24
C ARG A 551 -7.62 42.84 -22.72
N ILE A 552 -7.25 42.03 -21.74
CA ILE A 552 -5.92 41.39 -21.71
C ILE A 552 -6.15 39.95 -21.24
N ILE A 553 -6.52 39.06 -22.16
CA ILE A 553 -6.53 37.62 -21.88
C ILE A 553 -5.08 37.15 -22.01
N ASP A 554 -4.48 36.79 -20.88
CA ASP A 554 -3.12 36.28 -20.78
C ASP A 554 -2.98 34.98 -21.58
N LYS A 555 -2.13 34.95 -22.62
CA LYS A 555 -1.94 33.80 -23.53
C LYS A 555 -1.63 32.49 -22.77
N SER A 556 -1.05 32.59 -21.58
CA SER A 556 -0.74 31.47 -20.70
C SER A 556 -1.97 30.78 -20.10
N GLN A 557 -3.04 31.52 -19.81
CA GLN A 557 -4.29 30.98 -19.24
C GLN A 557 -5.10 30.22 -20.29
N VAL A 558 -5.12 30.71 -21.52
CA VAL A 558 -5.80 30.04 -22.65
C VAL A 558 -5.08 28.75 -23.05
N ALA A 559 -3.76 28.69 -22.90
CA ALA A 559 -2.95 27.49 -23.16
C ALA A 559 -3.15 26.35 -22.13
N ALA A 560 -3.79 26.62 -20.99
CA ALA A 560 -4.02 25.63 -19.94
C ALA A 560 -5.07 24.55 -20.33
N VAL A 561 -5.87 24.82 -21.36
CA VAL A 561 -6.94 23.92 -21.84
C VAL A 561 -6.80 23.74 -23.35
N MET A 562 -6.87 22.49 -23.83
CA MET A 562 -6.78 22.17 -25.25
C MET A 562 -7.86 22.93 -26.07
N PRO A 563 -7.56 23.44 -27.27
CA PRO A 563 -8.51 24.24 -28.06
C PRO A 563 -9.87 23.59 -28.30
N CYS A 564 -9.91 22.27 -28.56
CA CYS A 564 -11.15 21.53 -28.74
C CYS A 564 -12.00 21.40 -27.45
N THR A 565 -11.36 21.42 -26.29
CA THR A 565 -12.03 21.39 -24.98
C THR A 565 -12.63 22.76 -24.66
N ASN A 566 -11.98 23.85 -25.05
CA ASN A 566 -12.55 25.20 -24.88
C ASN A 566 -13.84 25.40 -25.69
N LEU A 567 -13.91 24.89 -26.91
CA LEU A 567 -15.15 24.92 -27.71
C LEU A 567 -16.30 24.14 -27.05
N ASP A 568 -16.03 22.97 -26.44
CA ASP A 568 -17.03 22.22 -25.66
C ASP A 568 -17.47 23.00 -24.40
N TYR A 569 -16.55 23.70 -23.75
CA TYR A 569 -16.84 24.52 -22.57
C TYR A 569 -17.69 25.74 -22.91
N GLU A 570 -17.36 26.47 -23.97
CA GLU A 570 -18.14 27.62 -24.46
C GLU A 570 -19.57 27.22 -24.79
N ARG A 571 -19.76 26.10 -25.50
CA ARG A 571 -21.10 25.57 -25.81
C ARG A 571 -21.92 25.29 -24.55
N ARG A 572 -21.34 24.61 -23.56
CA ARG A 572 -22.03 24.25 -22.30
C ARG A 572 -22.34 25.47 -21.44
N LEU A 573 -21.47 26.48 -21.49
CA LEU A 573 -21.70 27.75 -20.80
C LEU A 573 -22.78 28.58 -21.50
N ALA A 574 -22.83 28.58 -22.83
CA ALA A 574 -23.91 29.24 -23.58
C ALA A 574 -25.28 28.62 -23.26
N GLU A 575 -25.35 27.29 -23.17
CA GLU A 575 -26.56 26.57 -22.76
C GLU A 575 -27.02 26.97 -21.35
N PHE A 576 -26.08 27.07 -20.40
CA PHE A 576 -26.38 27.54 -19.04
C PHE A 576 -26.82 29.01 -19.00
N MET A 577 -26.22 29.88 -19.82
CA MET A 577 -26.64 31.29 -19.90
C MET A 577 -28.05 31.44 -20.50
N SER A 578 -28.41 30.60 -21.48
CA SER A 578 -29.80 30.53 -22.00
C SER A 578 -30.77 30.15 -20.88
N PHE A 579 -30.45 29.10 -20.14
CA PHE A 579 -31.25 28.64 -18.99
C PHE A 579 -31.45 29.73 -17.93
N ILE A 580 -30.39 30.48 -17.60
CA ILE A 580 -30.47 31.60 -16.65
C ILE A 580 -31.40 32.69 -17.16
N SER A 581 -31.26 33.06 -18.44
CA SER A 581 -32.08 34.09 -19.09
C SER A 581 -33.56 33.69 -19.13
N GLU A 582 -33.86 32.46 -19.53
CA GLU A 582 -35.22 31.91 -19.60
C GLU A 582 -35.91 31.85 -18.23
N ARG A 583 -35.16 31.61 -17.16
CA ARG A 583 -35.70 31.51 -15.78
C ARG A 583 -35.57 32.80 -14.97
N GLY A 584 -35.02 33.87 -15.53
CA GLY A 584 -34.82 35.14 -14.84
C GLY A 584 -33.93 35.04 -13.59
N LEU A 585 -32.97 34.11 -13.57
CA LEU A 585 -32.09 33.89 -12.42
C LEU A 585 -30.94 34.92 -12.39
N ALA A 586 -30.56 35.40 -11.21
CA ALA A 586 -29.48 36.39 -11.07
C ALA A 586 -28.23 35.79 -10.38
N LEU A 587 -27.10 35.77 -11.09
CA LEU A 587 -25.79 35.31 -10.57
C LEU A 587 -25.05 36.38 -9.75
N LYS A 588 -25.76 37.12 -8.88
CA LYS A 588 -25.19 38.25 -8.12
C LYS A 588 -24.47 37.84 -6.84
N THR A 589 -24.84 36.71 -6.24
CA THR A 589 -24.30 36.27 -4.95
C THR A 589 -23.88 34.80 -5.03
N GLN A 590 -22.90 34.39 -4.23
CA GLN A 590 -22.47 32.99 -4.19
C GLN A 590 -23.64 32.00 -3.93
N PRO A 591 -24.60 32.25 -3.02
CA PRO A 591 -25.74 31.37 -2.83
C PRO A 591 -26.68 31.31 -4.04
N SER A 592 -26.90 32.42 -4.75
CA SER A 592 -27.76 32.46 -5.94
C SER A 592 -27.13 31.76 -7.13
N THR A 593 -25.80 31.88 -7.28
CA THR A 593 -25.02 31.12 -8.27
C THR A 593 -25.04 29.63 -8.00
N ASP A 594 -24.84 29.20 -6.74
CA ASP A 594 -24.89 27.78 -6.36
C ASP A 594 -26.30 27.18 -6.56
N ALA A 595 -27.36 27.95 -6.30
CA ALA A 595 -28.73 27.53 -6.57
C ALA A 595 -29.01 27.37 -8.08
N ALA A 596 -28.62 28.36 -8.90
CA ALA A 596 -28.84 28.32 -10.35
C ALA A 596 -28.11 27.14 -11.02
N ILE A 597 -26.90 26.82 -10.58
CA ILE A 597 -26.13 25.68 -11.08
C ILE A 597 -26.81 24.36 -10.68
N VAL A 598 -27.33 24.24 -9.46
CA VAL A 598 -28.08 23.05 -9.02
C VAL A 598 -29.35 22.87 -9.84
N ASP A 599 -30.10 23.94 -10.11
CA ASP A 599 -31.32 23.86 -10.90
C ASP A 599 -31.03 23.43 -12.34
N PHE A 600 -29.91 23.91 -12.92
CA PHE A 600 -29.46 23.46 -14.23
C PHE A 600 -29.04 21.99 -14.24
N LEU A 601 -28.33 21.52 -13.20
CA LEU A 601 -27.98 20.11 -13.05
C LEU A 601 -29.23 19.22 -12.90
N HIS A 602 -30.27 19.69 -12.20
CA HIS A 602 -31.54 18.99 -12.12
C HIS A 602 -32.24 18.91 -13.47
N LEU A 603 -32.27 19.99 -14.25
CA LEU A 603 -32.82 19.98 -15.61
C LEU A 603 -32.09 18.93 -16.48
N MET A 604 -30.76 18.94 -16.47
CA MET A 604 -29.98 17.96 -17.22
C MET A 604 -30.28 16.51 -16.79
N TRP A 605 -30.58 16.27 -15.51
CA TRP A 605 -31.00 14.96 -15.01
C TRP A 605 -32.41 14.57 -15.49
N GLU A 606 -33.37 15.50 -15.45
CA GLU A 606 -34.74 15.30 -15.93
C GLU A 606 -34.79 15.02 -17.43
N GLU A 607 -33.90 15.64 -18.21
CA GLU A 607 -33.69 15.37 -19.63
C GLU A 607 -33.02 14.01 -19.93
N GLY A 608 -32.66 13.26 -18.89
CA GLY A 608 -32.02 11.95 -19.01
C GLY A 608 -30.55 11.99 -19.45
N ARG A 609 -29.87 13.13 -19.30
CA ARG A 609 -28.45 13.25 -19.63
C ARG A 609 -27.60 12.41 -18.69
N GLU A 610 -26.39 12.08 -19.15
CA GLU A 610 -25.47 11.29 -18.34
C GLU A 610 -24.68 12.16 -17.36
N LEU A 611 -24.27 11.58 -16.21
CA LEU A 611 -23.46 12.27 -15.18
C LEU A 611 -22.20 12.94 -15.75
N HIS A 612 -21.60 12.36 -16.79
CA HIS A 612 -20.39 12.89 -17.40
C HIS A 612 -20.61 14.28 -18.02
N GLU A 613 -21.84 14.59 -18.44
CA GLU A 613 -22.20 15.89 -18.99
C GLU A 613 -22.30 16.97 -17.90
N GLY A 614 -22.90 16.64 -16.76
CA GLY A 614 -22.96 17.54 -15.60
C GLY A 614 -21.57 17.83 -15.02
N LEU A 615 -20.69 16.83 -14.97
CA LEU A 615 -19.29 17.01 -14.55
C LEU A 615 -18.48 17.89 -15.51
N ARG A 616 -18.72 17.76 -16.83
CA ARG A 616 -18.06 18.61 -17.84
C ARG A 616 -18.58 20.05 -17.79
N PHE A 617 -19.87 20.24 -17.58
CA PHE A 617 -20.44 21.56 -17.36
C PHE A 617 -19.82 22.24 -16.12
N TYR A 618 -19.73 21.53 -14.99
CA TYR A 618 -19.09 22.06 -13.79
C TYR A 618 -17.62 22.43 -14.04
N ALA A 619 -16.88 21.61 -14.81
CA ALA A 619 -15.51 21.93 -15.20
C ALA A 619 -15.42 23.17 -16.10
N ALA A 620 -16.37 23.34 -17.04
CA ALA A 620 -16.47 24.53 -17.89
C ALA A 620 -16.76 25.79 -17.07
N PHE A 621 -17.68 25.70 -16.09
CA PHE A 621 -18.01 26.81 -15.19
C PHE A 621 -16.80 27.25 -14.36
N VAL A 622 -16.08 26.30 -13.75
CA VAL A 622 -14.87 26.60 -12.97
C VAL A 622 -13.71 27.10 -13.82
N ALA A 623 -13.62 26.66 -15.08
CA ALA A 623 -12.61 27.17 -16.01
C ALA A 623 -12.84 28.64 -16.38
N LYS A 624 -14.11 29.05 -16.56
CA LYS A 624 -14.49 30.45 -16.83
C LYS A 624 -14.48 31.32 -15.57
N HIS A 625 -14.76 30.72 -14.40
CA HIS A 625 -14.79 31.37 -13.09
C HIS A 625 -13.85 30.69 -12.09
N PRO A 626 -12.51 30.91 -12.20
CA PRO A 626 -11.50 30.26 -11.36
C PRO A 626 -11.68 30.52 -9.86
N GLU A 627 -12.37 31.61 -9.49
CA GLU A 627 -12.76 31.98 -8.13
C GLU A 627 -13.63 30.91 -7.43
N TYR A 628 -14.38 30.09 -8.18
CA TYR A 628 -15.11 28.92 -7.67
C TYR A 628 -14.31 27.60 -7.78
N GLY A 629 -13.06 27.67 -8.25
CA GLY A 629 -12.17 26.54 -8.42
C GLY A 629 -11.50 26.06 -7.13
N ARG A 630 -10.64 25.05 -7.26
CA ARG A 630 -10.01 24.35 -6.12
C ARG A 630 -9.14 25.27 -5.23
N SER A 631 -8.51 26.28 -5.84
CA SER A 631 -7.70 27.29 -5.16
C SER A 631 -8.41 28.65 -5.05
N GLY A 632 -9.68 28.73 -5.45
CA GLY A 632 -10.50 29.94 -5.39
C GLY A 632 -11.06 30.20 -3.99
N HIS A 633 -11.55 31.41 -3.74
CA HIS A 633 -12.10 31.84 -2.45
C HIS A 633 -13.62 31.58 -2.31
N LEU A 634 -14.35 31.41 -3.42
CA LEU A 634 -15.79 31.14 -3.42
C LEU A 634 -16.09 29.63 -3.40
N ARG A 635 -17.27 29.25 -2.91
CA ARG A 635 -17.67 27.83 -2.69
C ARG A 635 -19.06 27.52 -3.26
N LEU A 636 -19.21 26.34 -3.88
CA LEU A 636 -20.47 25.82 -4.45
C LEU A 636 -20.89 24.50 -3.75
N PRO A 637 -21.25 24.52 -2.46
CA PRO A 637 -21.54 23.31 -1.69
C PRO A 637 -22.77 22.53 -2.20
N ARG A 638 -23.84 23.21 -2.65
CA ARG A 638 -25.07 22.56 -3.12
C ARG A 638 -24.85 21.89 -4.47
N THR A 639 -24.16 22.55 -5.39
CA THR A 639 -23.75 22.00 -6.69
C THR A 639 -22.98 20.68 -6.52
N LYS A 640 -21.98 20.67 -5.63
CA LYS A 640 -21.18 19.47 -5.35
C LYS A 640 -22.02 18.34 -4.75
N ARG A 641 -22.97 18.67 -3.86
CA ARG A 641 -23.91 17.71 -3.30
C ARG A 641 -24.85 17.14 -4.37
N ALA A 642 -25.34 17.95 -5.31
CA ALA A 642 -26.19 17.52 -6.43
C ALA A 642 -25.46 16.52 -7.35
N LEU A 643 -24.22 16.83 -7.76
CA LEU A 643 -23.38 15.91 -8.56
C LEU A 643 -23.10 14.59 -7.83
N THR A 644 -22.91 14.64 -6.51
CA THR A 644 -22.72 13.43 -5.68
C THR A 644 -24.00 12.59 -5.59
N GLY A 645 -25.17 13.24 -5.48
CA GLY A 645 -26.47 12.59 -5.53
C GLY A 645 -26.70 11.90 -6.87
N TRP A 646 -26.46 12.61 -7.97
CA TRP A 646 -26.54 12.09 -9.34
C TRP A 646 -25.64 10.86 -9.52
N LYS A 647 -24.39 10.91 -9.04
CA LYS A 647 -23.47 9.76 -9.08
C LYS A 647 -23.96 8.51 -8.35
N LYS A 648 -24.71 8.68 -7.25
CA LYS A 648 -25.30 7.55 -6.50
C LYS A 648 -26.54 6.98 -7.18
N LEU A 649 -27.35 7.84 -7.79
CA LEU A 649 -28.56 7.46 -8.50
C LEU A 649 -28.27 6.82 -9.86
N ALA A 650 -27.17 7.21 -10.52
CA ALA A 650 -26.69 6.63 -11.78
C ALA A 650 -25.17 6.34 -11.70
N PRO A 651 -24.76 5.23 -11.06
CA PRO A 651 -23.34 4.89 -10.92
C PRO A 651 -22.69 4.63 -12.29
N CYS A 652 -21.57 5.31 -12.58
CA CYS A 652 -20.79 5.07 -13.79
C CYS A 652 -20.33 3.61 -13.87
N MET A 653 -20.89 2.84 -14.80
CA MET A 653 -20.47 1.46 -15.05
C MET A 653 -19.08 1.47 -15.67
N THR A 654 -18.13 0.77 -15.03
CA THR A 654 -16.79 0.58 -15.60
C THR A 654 -16.90 -0.40 -16.78
N ARG A 655 -16.47 0.01 -17.98
CA ARG A 655 -16.54 -0.82 -19.19
C ARG A 655 -15.76 -2.14 -18.97
N PRO A 656 -16.33 -3.30 -19.33
CA PRO A 656 -15.67 -4.59 -19.14
C PRO A 656 -14.42 -4.74 -20.02
N PRO A 657 -13.45 -5.59 -19.63
CA PRO A 657 -12.25 -5.83 -20.43
C PRO A 657 -12.59 -6.63 -21.70
N MET A 658 -11.93 -6.29 -22.82
CA MET A 658 -12.09 -7.06 -24.06
C MET A 658 -11.29 -8.37 -23.99
N PRO A 659 -11.90 -9.56 -24.22
CA PRO A 659 -11.17 -10.81 -24.31
C PRO A 659 -10.19 -10.84 -25.49
N TRP A 660 -9.09 -11.59 -25.35
CA TRP A 660 -8.08 -11.74 -26.42
C TRP A 660 -8.67 -12.36 -27.68
N GLU A 661 -9.57 -13.31 -27.54
CA GLU A 661 -10.27 -13.97 -28.65
C GLU A 661 -11.10 -12.99 -29.47
N VAL A 662 -11.73 -12.01 -28.81
CA VAL A 662 -12.49 -10.95 -29.47
C VAL A 662 -11.56 -9.99 -30.20
N ALA A 663 -10.44 -9.61 -29.57
CA ALA A 663 -9.41 -8.79 -30.21
C ALA A 663 -8.86 -9.48 -31.49
N CYS A 664 -8.60 -10.78 -31.43
CA CYS A 664 -8.16 -11.59 -32.56
C CYS A 664 -9.20 -11.70 -33.68
N LEU A 665 -10.49 -11.78 -33.32
CA LEU A 665 -11.59 -11.79 -34.29
C LEU A 665 -11.66 -10.47 -35.06
N ILE A 666 -11.61 -9.34 -34.34
CA ILE A 666 -11.60 -8.00 -34.94
C ILE A 666 -10.36 -7.83 -35.84
N ALA A 667 -9.17 -8.22 -35.37
CA ALA A 667 -7.95 -8.18 -36.16
C ALA A 667 -8.05 -9.05 -37.42
N SER A 668 -8.65 -10.25 -37.33
CA SER A 668 -8.87 -11.12 -38.49
C SER A 668 -9.78 -10.47 -39.55
N HIS A 669 -10.84 -9.77 -39.13
CA HIS A 669 -11.70 -9.04 -40.05
C HIS A 669 -11.02 -7.79 -40.63
N MET A 670 -10.19 -7.08 -39.86
CA MET A 670 -9.35 -6.00 -40.40
C MET A 670 -8.44 -6.51 -41.53
N ILE A 671 -7.84 -7.69 -41.39
CA ILE A 671 -7.01 -8.31 -42.43
C ILE A 671 -7.84 -8.66 -43.66
N GLN A 672 -9.04 -9.24 -43.49
CA GLN A 672 -9.95 -9.57 -44.60
C GLN A 672 -10.40 -8.34 -45.39
N LEU A 673 -10.56 -7.20 -44.71
CA LEU A 673 -10.88 -5.91 -45.31
C LEU A 673 -9.65 -5.21 -45.93
N GLY A 674 -8.46 -5.82 -45.89
CA GLY A 674 -7.22 -5.27 -46.44
C GLY A 674 -6.47 -4.31 -45.49
N HIS A 675 -6.95 -4.11 -44.26
CA HIS A 675 -6.39 -3.17 -43.29
C HIS A 675 -5.33 -3.82 -42.36
N VAL A 676 -4.29 -4.42 -42.96
CA VAL A 676 -3.27 -5.20 -42.25
C VAL A 676 -2.53 -4.38 -41.18
N ILE A 677 -2.18 -3.13 -41.48
CA ILE A 677 -1.53 -2.20 -40.54
C ILE A 677 -2.41 -1.95 -39.31
N SER A 678 -3.72 -1.80 -39.51
CA SER A 678 -4.67 -1.57 -38.41
C SER A 678 -4.80 -2.78 -37.49
N ALA A 679 -4.69 -3.98 -38.04
CA ALA A 679 -4.67 -5.22 -37.26
C ALA A 679 -3.39 -5.33 -36.39
N LEU A 680 -2.22 -4.93 -36.91
CA LEU A 680 -0.97 -4.88 -36.14
C LEU A 680 -1.05 -3.88 -34.97
N ILE A 681 -1.60 -2.69 -35.21
CA ILE A 681 -1.83 -1.67 -34.17
C ILE A 681 -2.72 -2.22 -33.05
N LEU A 682 -3.79 -2.92 -33.40
CA LEU A 682 -4.72 -3.51 -32.42
C LEU A 682 -4.01 -4.52 -31.51
N VAL A 683 -3.23 -5.43 -32.09
CA VAL A 683 -2.47 -6.44 -31.34
C VAL A 683 -1.41 -5.77 -30.44
N LEU A 684 -0.74 -4.73 -30.94
CA LEU A 684 0.25 -3.98 -30.19
C LEU A 684 -0.38 -3.21 -29.01
N LEU A 685 -1.56 -2.61 -29.21
CA LEU A 685 -2.33 -1.95 -28.14
C LEU A 685 -2.67 -2.91 -27.00
N PHE A 686 -3.11 -4.12 -27.35
CA PHE A 686 -3.44 -5.17 -26.37
C PHE A 686 -2.19 -5.64 -25.61
N SER A 687 -1.07 -5.86 -26.31
CA SER A 687 0.16 -6.38 -25.69
C SER A 687 0.89 -5.36 -24.81
N LEU A 688 0.92 -4.08 -25.20
CA LEU A 688 1.63 -3.01 -24.47
C LEU A 688 0.75 -2.24 -23.46
N TYR A 689 -0.52 -2.60 -23.37
CA TYR A 689 -1.55 -1.85 -22.63
C TYR A 689 -1.58 -0.37 -23.08
N GLY A 690 -1.33 -0.11 -24.36
CA GLY A 690 -1.13 1.21 -24.94
C GLY A 690 -2.43 2.00 -25.07
N ARG A 691 -2.33 3.33 -25.15
CA ARG A 691 -3.41 4.15 -25.72
C ARG A 691 -3.26 4.20 -27.24
N PRO A 692 -4.37 4.30 -28.01
CA PRO A 692 -4.30 4.44 -29.46
C PRO A 692 -3.35 5.54 -29.93
N THR A 693 -3.37 6.71 -29.29
CA THR A 693 -2.48 7.83 -29.62
C THR A 693 -1.02 7.51 -29.35
N GLU A 694 -0.69 6.88 -28.20
CA GLU A 694 0.67 6.45 -27.85
C GLU A 694 1.27 5.50 -28.91
N ILE A 695 0.46 4.62 -29.49
CA ILE A 695 0.93 3.63 -30.45
C ILE A 695 1.02 4.19 -31.88
N LEU A 696 0.10 5.07 -32.26
CA LEU A 696 0.10 5.71 -33.58
C LEU A 696 1.22 6.75 -33.73
N GLU A 697 1.70 7.31 -32.62
CA GLU A 697 2.82 8.28 -32.59
C GLU A 697 4.21 7.60 -32.57
N LEU A 698 4.28 6.26 -32.50
CA LEU A 698 5.54 5.51 -32.53
C LEU A 698 6.29 5.78 -33.82
N ARG A 699 7.59 6.07 -33.72
CA ARG A 699 8.52 6.19 -34.84
C ARG A 699 9.24 4.87 -35.08
N GLN A 700 9.82 4.71 -36.26
CA GLN A 700 10.55 3.49 -36.59
C GLN A 700 11.74 3.25 -35.65
N LYS A 701 12.44 4.31 -35.24
CA LYS A 701 13.54 4.24 -34.27
C LYS A 701 13.15 3.75 -32.87
N ASP A 702 11.87 3.87 -32.50
CA ASP A 702 11.39 3.51 -31.17
C ASP A 702 11.28 1.99 -30.99
N LEU A 703 11.39 1.20 -32.07
CA LEU A 703 11.41 -0.26 -32.04
C LEU A 703 12.85 -0.81 -32.05
N ILE A 704 13.31 -1.27 -30.89
CA ILE A 704 14.67 -1.80 -30.69
C ILE A 704 14.73 -3.32 -30.87
N ARG A 705 15.72 -3.75 -31.66
CA ARG A 705 16.02 -5.18 -31.91
C ARG A 705 16.74 -5.83 -30.73
N PRO A 706 16.48 -7.11 -30.43
CA PRO A 706 17.24 -7.84 -29.42
C PRO A 706 18.71 -8.06 -29.84
N ARG A 707 19.64 -7.96 -28.88
CA ARG A 707 21.09 -8.15 -29.12
C ARG A 707 21.54 -9.61 -29.19
N SER A 708 20.71 -10.55 -28.73
CA SER A 708 21.00 -11.99 -28.70
C SER A 708 19.90 -12.78 -29.42
N ALA A 709 20.23 -13.96 -29.95
CA ALA A 709 19.34 -14.82 -30.74
C ALA A 709 18.10 -15.37 -29.98
N GLY A 710 17.89 -14.96 -28.72
CA GLY A 710 16.71 -15.27 -27.91
C GLY A 710 16.16 -14.08 -27.12
N GLY A 711 16.56 -12.85 -27.44
CA GLY A 711 16.04 -11.64 -26.79
C GLY A 711 14.69 -11.20 -27.36
N PHE A 712 13.97 -10.36 -26.61
CA PHE A 712 12.70 -9.76 -27.04
C PHE A 712 12.92 -8.39 -27.68
N PHE A 713 12.05 -8.01 -28.63
CA PHE A 713 11.97 -6.64 -29.14
C PHE A 713 11.50 -5.70 -28.02
N THR A 714 12.01 -4.47 -28.02
CA THR A 714 11.63 -3.43 -27.03
C THR A 714 11.06 -2.22 -27.75
N VAL A 715 9.97 -1.66 -27.23
CA VAL A 715 9.32 -0.45 -27.73
C VAL A 715 9.55 0.68 -26.73
N HIS A 716 10.11 1.79 -27.18
CA HIS A 716 10.25 3.02 -26.40
C HIS A 716 9.02 3.92 -26.60
N LEU A 717 8.44 4.37 -25.49
CA LEU A 717 7.38 5.35 -25.46
C LEU A 717 7.92 6.65 -24.85
N HIS A 718 7.58 7.79 -25.45
CA HIS A 718 7.97 9.14 -25.00
C HIS A 718 9.49 9.36 -24.88
N PRO A 719 10.26 9.31 -26.00
CA PRO A 719 11.70 9.59 -25.97
C PRO A 719 11.98 11.03 -25.54
N GLU A 720 13.00 11.23 -24.69
CA GLU A 720 13.38 12.53 -24.07
C GLU A 720 13.62 13.63 -25.12
N GLU A 721 14.14 13.24 -26.29
CA GLU A 721 14.38 14.09 -27.47
C GLU A 721 13.10 14.78 -28.01
N ALA A 722 11.91 14.21 -27.75
CA ALA A 722 10.64 14.76 -28.23
C ALA A 722 10.02 15.80 -27.27
N MET A 723 10.57 16.01 -26.07
CA MET A 723 10.12 16.98 -25.06
C MET A 723 8.63 16.91 -24.67
N ILE A 724 7.94 15.80 -24.98
CA ILE A 724 6.52 15.58 -24.66
C ILE A 724 6.44 14.50 -23.57
N ALA A 725 6.18 14.93 -22.34
CA ALA A 725 5.98 14.03 -21.21
C ALA A 725 4.70 13.18 -21.38
N SER A 726 4.69 11.98 -20.82
CA SER A 726 3.44 11.22 -20.69
C SER A 726 2.42 11.99 -19.83
N LYS A 727 1.14 11.59 -19.88
CA LYS A 727 0.07 12.16 -19.00
C LYS A 727 0.39 12.06 -17.49
N VAL A 728 1.41 11.29 -17.10
CA VAL A 728 1.88 11.09 -15.72
C VAL A 728 3.22 11.80 -15.45
N GLY A 729 3.76 12.55 -16.42
CA GLY A 729 4.99 13.32 -16.26
C GLY A 729 6.30 12.51 -16.35
N LEU A 730 6.26 11.31 -16.94
CA LEU A 730 7.42 10.43 -17.09
C LEU A 730 8.00 10.51 -18.52
N TYR A 731 9.33 10.42 -18.61
CA TYR A 731 10.14 10.35 -19.84
C TYR A 731 10.87 8.99 -19.90
N GLU A 732 11.20 8.51 -21.12
CA GLU A 732 11.95 7.27 -21.38
C GLU A 732 11.33 5.95 -20.85
N GLU A 733 10.15 5.59 -21.34
CA GLU A 733 9.49 4.34 -20.93
C GLU A 733 9.79 3.20 -21.92
N SER A 734 10.43 2.11 -21.46
CA SER A 734 10.80 0.96 -22.30
C SER A 734 9.93 -0.26 -22.00
N LEU A 735 9.22 -0.79 -23.01
CA LEU A 735 8.36 -1.97 -22.86
C LEU A 735 8.81 -3.11 -23.76
N MET A 736 8.96 -4.30 -23.18
CA MET A 736 9.35 -5.49 -23.93
C MET A 736 8.13 -6.16 -24.60
N LEU A 737 8.32 -6.72 -25.79
CA LEU A 737 7.37 -7.58 -26.49
C LEU A 737 7.60 -9.04 -26.10
N ASP A 738 7.38 -9.34 -24.82
CA ASP A 738 7.65 -10.61 -24.15
C ASP A 738 6.39 -11.44 -23.86
N SER A 739 5.22 -10.99 -24.32
CA SER A 739 3.94 -11.70 -24.11
C SER A 739 3.91 -13.04 -24.88
N PRO A 740 3.74 -14.19 -24.20
CA PRO A 740 3.85 -15.52 -24.83
C PRO A 740 2.91 -15.76 -26.01
N PHE A 741 1.72 -15.14 -25.99
CA PHE A 741 0.70 -15.30 -27.04
C PHE A 741 0.95 -14.45 -28.30
N CYS A 742 1.96 -13.57 -28.31
CA CYS A 742 2.28 -12.72 -29.46
C CYS A 742 3.78 -12.47 -29.66
N LEU A 743 4.65 -13.44 -29.34
CA LEU A 743 6.11 -13.33 -29.53
C LEU A 743 6.51 -13.08 -31.01
N TRP A 744 5.67 -13.52 -31.94
CA TRP A 744 5.80 -13.29 -33.38
C TRP A 744 5.58 -11.84 -33.82
N LEU A 745 5.05 -10.96 -32.94
CA LEU A 745 4.72 -9.58 -33.30
C LEU A 745 5.95 -8.73 -33.64
N GLY A 746 7.03 -8.85 -32.86
CA GLY A 746 8.26 -8.07 -33.06
C GLY A 746 8.88 -8.23 -34.46
N PRO A 747 9.11 -9.47 -34.93
CA PRO A 747 9.57 -9.74 -36.29
C PRO A 747 8.66 -9.17 -37.40
N LEU A 748 7.34 -9.13 -37.20
CA LEU A 748 6.42 -8.55 -38.17
C LEU A 748 6.48 -7.02 -38.19
N LEU A 749 6.57 -6.38 -37.03
CA LEU A 749 6.74 -4.93 -36.93
C LEU A 749 8.07 -4.48 -37.56
N LEU A 750 9.11 -5.30 -37.45
CA LEU A 750 10.40 -5.00 -38.06
C LEU A 750 10.33 -4.88 -39.59
N LYS A 751 9.40 -5.59 -40.24
CA LYS A 751 9.22 -5.46 -41.70
C LYS A 751 8.71 -4.08 -42.12
N LEU A 752 8.08 -3.34 -41.20
CA LEU A 752 7.61 -1.96 -41.43
C LEU A 752 8.74 -0.93 -41.26
N VAL A 753 9.87 -1.32 -40.68
CA VAL A 753 11.03 -0.43 -40.48
C VAL A 753 11.87 -0.40 -41.76
N THR A 754 11.93 0.77 -42.39
CA THR A 754 12.75 1.01 -43.58
C THR A 754 14.19 1.37 -43.20
N ALA A 755 14.40 2.15 -42.12
CA ALA A 755 15.72 2.45 -41.58
C ALA A 755 15.72 2.48 -40.04
N PRO A 756 16.77 1.96 -39.35
CA PRO A 756 16.82 1.86 -37.90
C PRO A 756 16.72 3.20 -37.14
N ASP A 757 17.24 4.29 -37.73
CA ASP A 757 17.26 5.63 -37.12
C ASP A 757 16.22 6.57 -37.74
N CYS A 758 15.24 6.02 -38.47
CA CYS A 758 14.24 6.83 -39.15
C CYS A 758 13.28 7.50 -38.16
N GLN A 759 13.09 8.80 -38.34
CA GLN A 759 12.16 9.60 -37.56
C GLN A 759 10.72 9.49 -38.08
N ASP A 760 10.48 8.80 -39.20
CA ASP A 760 9.14 8.58 -39.72
C ASP A 760 8.33 7.70 -38.78
N LEU A 761 7.00 7.86 -38.82
CA LEU A 761 6.07 7.05 -38.05
C LEU A 761 6.21 5.57 -38.45
N LEU A 762 6.23 4.69 -37.45
CA LEU A 762 6.15 3.23 -37.63
C LEU A 762 4.82 2.84 -38.28
N PHE A 763 3.76 3.59 -38.00
CA PHE A 763 2.46 3.44 -38.63
C PHE A 763 2.03 4.75 -39.30
N PRO A 764 2.05 4.85 -40.63
CA PRO A 764 1.58 6.03 -41.37
C PRO A 764 0.05 6.04 -41.43
N LEU A 765 -0.61 6.10 -40.27
CA LEU A 765 -2.06 6.01 -40.15
C LEU A 765 -2.58 6.97 -39.06
N GLU A 766 -3.56 7.79 -39.41
CA GLU A 766 -4.21 8.68 -38.44
C GLU A 766 -5.25 7.94 -37.60
N TYR A 767 -5.51 8.46 -36.39
CA TYR A 767 -6.47 7.87 -35.46
C TYR A 767 -7.89 7.77 -36.06
N HIS A 768 -8.34 8.80 -36.79
CA HIS A 768 -9.66 8.80 -37.41
C HIS A 768 -9.80 7.66 -38.42
N THR A 769 -8.82 7.50 -39.31
CA THR A 769 -8.78 6.42 -40.31
C THR A 769 -8.71 5.04 -39.65
N TRP A 770 -7.89 4.89 -38.61
CA TRP A 770 -7.85 3.63 -37.84
C TRP A 770 -9.20 3.31 -37.17
N LYS A 771 -9.91 4.34 -36.67
CA LYS A 771 -11.24 4.18 -36.08
C LYS A 771 -12.29 3.76 -37.12
N LEU A 772 -12.20 4.27 -38.35
CA LEU A 772 -13.06 3.82 -39.46
C LEU A 772 -12.82 2.34 -39.77
N HIS A 773 -11.56 1.90 -39.84
CA HIS A 773 -11.23 0.48 -40.03
C HIS A 773 -11.75 -0.40 -38.88
N TRP A 774 -11.69 0.11 -37.64
CA TRP A 774 -12.27 -0.54 -36.47
C TRP A 774 -13.79 -0.71 -36.61
N ASP A 775 -14.51 0.34 -36.97
CA ASP A 775 -15.97 0.30 -37.09
C ASP A 775 -16.42 -0.63 -38.22
N ALA A 776 -15.69 -0.62 -39.35
CA ALA A 776 -15.90 -1.56 -40.45
C ALA A 776 -15.68 -3.02 -40.00
N ALA A 777 -14.63 -3.29 -39.24
CA ALA A 777 -14.34 -4.63 -38.71
C ALA A 777 -15.36 -5.09 -37.66
N ILE A 778 -15.81 -4.20 -36.76
CA ILE A 778 -16.89 -4.48 -35.79
C ILE A 778 -18.19 -4.83 -36.49
N LYS A 779 -18.53 -4.09 -37.56
CA LYS A 779 -19.71 -4.38 -38.40
C LYS A 779 -19.56 -5.73 -39.11
N ALA A 780 -18.42 -6.00 -39.73
CA ALA A 780 -18.14 -7.26 -40.42
C ALA A 780 -18.13 -8.48 -39.48
N ALA A 781 -17.68 -8.30 -38.23
CA ALA A 781 -17.67 -9.34 -37.20
C ALA A 781 -19.05 -9.55 -36.53
N GLY A 782 -20.05 -8.71 -36.84
CA GLY A 782 -21.37 -8.75 -36.21
C GLY A 782 -21.35 -8.41 -34.72
N LEU A 783 -20.43 -7.54 -34.27
CA LEU A 783 -20.23 -7.21 -32.85
C LEU A 783 -20.86 -5.87 -32.43
N GLN A 784 -21.64 -5.23 -33.30
CA GLN A 784 -22.19 -3.87 -33.09
C GLN A 784 -23.05 -3.78 -31.82
N GLU A 785 -23.88 -4.80 -31.55
CA GLU A 785 -24.78 -4.88 -30.40
C GLU A 785 -24.04 -5.03 -29.06
N LEU A 786 -22.77 -5.43 -29.08
CA LEU A 786 -21.97 -5.64 -27.86
C LEU A 786 -21.25 -4.36 -27.41
N GLY A 787 -21.25 -3.31 -28.22
CA GLY A 787 -20.78 -1.97 -27.83
C GLY A 787 -19.27 -1.86 -27.56
N TYR A 788 -18.45 -2.71 -28.19
CA TYR A 788 -17.00 -2.69 -28.00
C TYR A 788 -16.34 -1.41 -28.54
N VAL A 789 -15.47 -0.81 -27.73
CA VAL A 789 -14.70 0.39 -28.09
C VAL A 789 -13.19 0.17 -27.97
N PRO A 790 -12.36 0.85 -28.78
CA PRO A 790 -10.90 0.68 -28.77
C PRO A 790 -10.23 0.80 -27.40
N TYR A 791 -10.72 1.69 -26.54
CA TYR A 791 -10.16 1.90 -25.21
C TYR A 791 -10.21 0.65 -24.32
N GLN A 792 -11.14 -0.28 -24.55
CA GLN A 792 -11.23 -1.53 -23.80
C GLN A 792 -10.03 -2.46 -24.01
N LEU A 793 -9.27 -2.31 -25.10
CA LEU A 793 -8.02 -3.07 -25.33
C LEU A 793 -6.98 -2.82 -24.23
N ARG A 794 -6.90 -1.58 -23.72
CA ARG A 794 -6.02 -1.21 -22.60
C ARG A 794 -6.39 -1.91 -21.29
N HIS A 795 -7.64 -2.36 -21.17
CA HIS A 795 -8.12 -3.17 -20.05
C HIS A 795 -8.10 -4.68 -20.35
N GLY A 796 -8.15 -5.07 -21.63
CA GLY A 796 -8.10 -6.46 -22.08
C GLY A 796 -6.76 -7.12 -21.77
N GLY A 797 -5.65 -6.51 -22.22
CA GLY A 797 -4.28 -6.98 -21.98
C GLY A 797 -3.95 -7.33 -20.52
N PRO A 798 -4.08 -6.38 -19.56
CA PRO A 798 -3.78 -6.64 -18.16
C PRO A 798 -4.71 -7.68 -17.52
N SER A 799 -5.98 -7.72 -17.94
CA SER A 799 -6.93 -8.72 -17.44
C SER A 799 -6.54 -10.11 -17.95
N HIS A 800 -6.11 -10.22 -19.20
CA HIS A 800 -5.68 -11.48 -19.81
C HIS A 800 -4.41 -12.02 -19.13
N ASP A 801 -3.39 -11.18 -18.95
CA ASP A 801 -2.16 -11.58 -18.27
C ASP A 801 -2.39 -11.99 -16.81
N HIS A 802 -3.32 -11.32 -16.13
CA HIS A 802 -3.70 -11.71 -14.78
C HIS A 802 -4.44 -13.05 -14.75
N PHE A 803 -5.45 -13.22 -15.62
CA PHE A 803 -6.28 -14.43 -15.68
C PHE A 803 -5.47 -15.68 -15.99
N PHE A 804 -4.57 -15.60 -16.98
CA PHE A 804 -3.67 -16.69 -17.36
C PHE A 804 -2.39 -16.77 -16.53
N LYS A 805 -2.23 -15.90 -15.51
CA LYS A 805 -1.05 -15.83 -14.63
C LYS A 805 0.27 -15.67 -15.38
N LEU A 806 0.24 -14.94 -16.51
CA LEU A 806 1.42 -14.66 -17.32
C LEU A 806 2.32 -13.59 -16.67
N ARG A 807 1.73 -12.68 -15.88
CA ARG A 807 2.43 -11.62 -15.15
C ARG A 807 1.84 -11.40 -13.75
N SER A 808 2.68 -11.01 -12.81
CA SER A 808 2.26 -10.57 -11.48
C SER A 808 1.54 -9.22 -11.54
N MET A 809 0.75 -8.89 -10.51
CA MET A 809 0.06 -7.59 -10.46
C MET A 809 1.02 -6.40 -10.44
N LEU A 810 2.22 -6.57 -9.90
CA LEU A 810 3.25 -5.53 -9.91
C LEU A 810 3.79 -5.31 -11.33
N GLU A 811 4.07 -6.38 -12.07
CA GLU A 811 4.50 -6.30 -13.48
C GLU A 811 3.41 -5.69 -14.35
N ILE A 812 2.15 -6.08 -14.14
CA ILE A 812 0.98 -5.49 -14.80
C ILE A 812 0.87 -3.99 -14.50
N LYS A 813 1.10 -3.58 -13.25
CA LYS A 813 1.11 -2.16 -12.85
C LYS A 813 2.18 -1.35 -13.57
N LEU A 814 3.41 -1.85 -13.55
CA LEU A 814 4.57 -1.21 -14.17
C LEU A 814 4.37 -1.14 -15.69
N ARG A 815 3.95 -2.23 -16.32
CA ARG A 815 3.67 -2.30 -17.76
C ARG A 815 2.52 -1.38 -18.17
N GLY A 816 1.46 -1.27 -17.37
CA GLY A 816 0.29 -0.43 -17.67
C GLY A 816 0.41 1.04 -17.30
N ARG A 817 1.53 1.41 -16.67
CA ARG A 817 1.85 2.78 -16.26
C ARG A 817 0.76 3.37 -15.36
N TRP A 818 0.25 2.55 -14.45
CA TRP A 818 -0.76 2.98 -13.46
C TRP A 818 -0.05 3.44 -12.18
N SER A 819 -0.28 4.69 -11.79
CA SER A 819 0.27 5.25 -10.55
C SER A 819 -0.33 4.59 -9.29
N ALA A 820 -1.63 4.25 -9.32
CA ALA A 820 -2.36 3.76 -8.17
C ALA A 820 -2.67 2.25 -8.23
N ASP A 821 -2.44 1.54 -7.11
CA ASP A 821 -2.77 0.11 -6.94
C ASP A 821 -4.28 -0.16 -7.02
N SER A 822 -5.10 0.83 -6.66
CA SER A 822 -6.56 0.75 -6.78
C SER A 822 -7.06 0.54 -8.21
N THR A 823 -6.26 0.94 -9.21
CA THR A 823 -6.57 0.69 -10.63
C THR A 823 -6.45 -0.79 -11.00
N LEU A 824 -5.60 -1.54 -10.30
CA LEU A 824 -5.35 -2.98 -10.54
C LEU A 824 -6.49 -3.87 -10.04
N LYS A 825 -7.25 -3.42 -9.04
CA LYS A 825 -8.43 -4.15 -8.51
C LYS A 825 -9.45 -4.49 -9.60
N ARG A 826 -9.50 -3.70 -10.68
CA ARG A 826 -10.36 -3.95 -11.83
C ARG A 826 -9.96 -5.20 -12.61
N TYR A 827 -8.69 -5.58 -12.55
CA TYR A 827 -8.12 -6.73 -13.25
C TYR A 827 -8.11 -8.00 -12.38
N GLU A 828 -8.31 -7.89 -11.06
CA GLU A 828 -8.45 -9.03 -10.13
C GLU A 828 -9.71 -9.87 -10.42
N ALA A 829 -10.71 -9.27 -11.07
CA ALA A 829 -11.98 -9.93 -11.39
C ALA A 829 -11.88 -10.78 -12.67
N GLY A 830 -11.05 -11.83 -12.65
CA GLY A 830 -10.82 -12.73 -13.78
C GLY A 830 -12.09 -13.31 -14.43
N GLY A 831 -13.16 -13.51 -13.64
CA GLY A 831 -14.46 -13.97 -14.13
C GLY A 831 -15.14 -13.03 -15.14
N ARG A 832 -14.71 -11.75 -15.25
CA ARG A 832 -15.27 -10.82 -16.26
C ARG A 832 -14.88 -11.19 -17.68
N ILE A 833 -13.70 -11.79 -17.92
CA ILE A 833 -13.31 -12.25 -19.27
C ILE A 833 -14.23 -13.39 -19.71
N GLU A 834 -14.48 -14.36 -18.84
CA GLU A 834 -15.39 -15.48 -19.13
C GLU A 834 -16.84 -14.99 -19.36
N GLN A 835 -17.32 -14.02 -18.57
CA GLN A 835 -18.62 -13.39 -18.80
C GLN A 835 -18.73 -12.72 -20.17
N GLU A 836 -17.72 -11.96 -20.59
CA GLU A 836 -17.71 -11.33 -21.92
C GLU A 836 -17.62 -12.35 -23.06
N LEU A 837 -16.91 -13.48 -22.87
CA LEU A 837 -16.90 -14.57 -23.85
C LEU A 837 -18.25 -15.29 -23.95
N LEU A 838 -18.98 -15.44 -22.83
CA LEU A 838 -20.33 -16.01 -22.83
C LEU A 838 -21.34 -15.11 -23.56
N ARG A 839 -21.17 -13.77 -23.50
CA ARG A 839 -22.03 -12.80 -24.21
C ARG A 839 -21.97 -12.88 -25.73
N LEU A 840 -20.94 -13.51 -26.30
CA LEU A 840 -20.79 -13.65 -27.77
C LEU A 840 -21.78 -14.65 -28.37
N GLY A 841 -22.31 -15.59 -27.59
CA GLY A 841 -23.07 -16.74 -28.10
C GLY A 841 -22.17 -17.78 -28.79
N ALA A 842 -22.69 -19.00 -29.00
CA ALA A 842 -21.87 -20.17 -29.38
C ALA A 842 -21.13 -20.02 -30.73
N VAL A 843 -21.77 -19.40 -31.73
CA VAL A 843 -21.20 -19.24 -33.08
C VAL A 843 -20.06 -18.24 -33.09
N ARG A 844 -20.27 -17.03 -32.53
CA ARG A 844 -19.24 -15.99 -32.48
C ARG A 844 -18.10 -16.38 -31.54
N LEU A 845 -18.39 -17.11 -30.45
CA LEU A 845 -17.36 -17.65 -29.57
C LEU A 845 -16.45 -18.64 -30.29
N ARG A 846 -17.00 -19.53 -31.12
CA ARG A 846 -16.20 -20.46 -31.95
C ARG A 846 -15.32 -19.68 -32.94
N ALA A 847 -15.90 -18.72 -33.65
CA ALA A 847 -15.17 -17.86 -34.58
C ALA A 847 -14.03 -17.08 -33.89
N ALA A 848 -14.27 -16.55 -32.69
CA ALA A 848 -13.27 -15.82 -31.90
C ALA A 848 -12.12 -16.73 -31.45
N LYS A 849 -12.42 -17.96 -30.99
CA LYS A 849 -11.39 -18.96 -30.63
C LYS A 849 -10.58 -19.39 -31.86
N ASP A 850 -11.22 -19.59 -33.00
CA ASP A 850 -10.54 -19.96 -34.24
C ASP A 850 -9.69 -18.81 -34.79
N ALA A 851 -10.16 -17.55 -34.65
CA ALA A 851 -9.37 -16.37 -34.97
C ALA A 851 -8.11 -16.29 -34.10
N ALA A 852 -8.21 -16.52 -32.79
CA ALA A 852 -7.06 -16.50 -31.89
C ALA A 852 -6.00 -17.55 -32.23
N LYS A 853 -6.40 -18.76 -32.66
CA LYS A 853 -5.48 -19.83 -33.07
C LYS A 853 -4.75 -19.51 -34.37
N ASN A 854 -5.41 -18.84 -35.32
CA ASN A 854 -4.90 -18.65 -36.67
C ASN A 854 -4.35 -17.25 -36.96
N LEU A 855 -4.40 -16.33 -35.97
CA LEU A 855 -4.06 -14.92 -36.19
C LEU A 855 -2.60 -14.73 -36.66
N GLU A 856 -1.65 -15.45 -36.07
CA GLU A 856 -0.23 -15.39 -36.43
C GLU A 856 -0.02 -15.73 -37.92
N ALA A 857 -0.57 -16.84 -38.37
CA ALA A 857 -0.46 -17.29 -39.75
C ALA A 857 -1.12 -16.29 -40.72
N LYS A 858 -2.31 -15.76 -40.37
CA LYS A 858 -3.03 -14.77 -41.17
C LYS A 858 -2.28 -13.45 -41.29
N LEU A 859 -1.77 -12.90 -40.17
CA LEU A 859 -1.00 -11.66 -40.18
C LEU A 859 0.33 -11.83 -40.91
N THR A 860 1.02 -12.96 -40.72
CA THR A 860 2.29 -13.22 -41.40
C THR A 860 2.11 -13.30 -42.92
N ALA A 861 1.09 -14.03 -43.38
CA ALA A 861 0.75 -14.12 -44.80
C ALA A 861 0.32 -12.77 -45.38
N ALA A 862 -0.53 -12.03 -44.65
CA ALA A 862 -0.99 -10.71 -45.08
C ALA A 862 0.15 -9.70 -45.19
N CYS A 863 1.03 -9.61 -44.19
CA CYS A 863 2.21 -8.74 -44.22
C CYS A 863 3.19 -9.09 -45.36
N ASN A 864 3.24 -10.35 -45.80
CA ASN A 864 4.06 -10.75 -46.95
C ASN A 864 3.41 -10.34 -48.30
N ASN A 865 2.08 -10.24 -48.35
CA ASN A 865 1.33 -9.94 -49.58
C ASN A 865 0.99 -8.45 -49.75
N SER A 866 0.90 -7.67 -48.66
CA SER A 866 0.44 -6.27 -48.65
C SER A 866 1.55 -5.22 -48.64
N MET A 867 2.82 -5.62 -48.83
CA MET A 867 3.95 -4.68 -48.91
C MET A 867 4.02 -4.04 -50.31
N PRO A 868 4.14 -2.71 -50.43
CA PRO A 868 4.28 -2.05 -51.71
C PRO A 868 5.54 -2.51 -52.45
N SER A 869 5.38 -2.76 -53.75
CA SER A 869 6.39 -3.14 -54.74
C SER A 869 7.38 -2.02 -55.09
N SER A 870 7.69 -1.12 -54.17
CA SER A 870 8.67 -0.02 -54.33
C SER A 870 10.02 -0.26 -53.62
N LEU A 871 10.25 -1.45 -53.07
CA LEU A 871 11.56 -1.89 -52.54
C LEU A 871 12.12 -3.07 -53.34
N LYS A 872 12.09 -2.97 -54.68
CA LYS A 872 13.04 -3.72 -55.51
C LYS A 872 14.39 -2.97 -55.46
N PRO A 873 15.49 -3.56 -54.96
CA PRO A 873 16.80 -3.04 -55.32
C PRO A 873 16.98 -3.29 -56.82
N SER A 874 16.86 -2.22 -57.61
CA SER A 874 17.33 -2.23 -58.99
C SER A 874 18.85 -2.38 -58.98
N GLY A 875 19.33 -3.52 -59.49
CA GLY A 875 20.70 -3.67 -59.97
C GLY A 875 21.73 -4.12 -58.94
N ALA A 876 21.76 -5.40 -58.61
CA ALA A 876 23.01 -6.08 -58.31
C ALA A 876 23.08 -7.36 -59.16
N SER A 877 23.97 -7.30 -60.15
CA SER A 877 24.29 -8.37 -61.10
C SER A 877 24.54 -9.70 -60.39
N LYS A 878 23.94 -10.76 -60.93
CA LYS A 878 24.36 -12.15 -60.72
C LYS A 878 25.86 -12.27 -60.97
N ARG A 879 26.60 -12.87 -60.02
CA ARG A 879 27.65 -13.87 -60.31
C ARG A 879 27.98 -14.68 -59.06
N PRO A 880 28.34 -15.97 -59.21
CA PRO A 880 28.29 -16.97 -58.15
C PRO A 880 29.64 -17.09 -57.43
N LEU A 881 29.63 -17.33 -56.12
CA LEU A 881 30.82 -17.77 -55.39
C LEU A 881 30.84 -19.29 -55.34
N GLY A 882 31.53 -19.86 -56.32
CA GLY A 882 32.04 -21.22 -56.30
C GLY A 882 33.35 -21.31 -55.49
N LEU A 883 33.60 -22.53 -55.01
CA LEU A 883 34.87 -23.00 -54.49
C LEU A 883 36.04 -22.74 -55.45
N GLN A 884 37.22 -22.42 -54.91
CA GLN A 884 38.54 -23.05 -55.17
C GLN A 884 39.59 -22.38 -54.26
N ARG A 885 40.34 -23.14 -53.42
CA ARG A 885 41.74 -23.59 -53.60
C ARG A 885 42.67 -22.45 -54.06
N SER A 886 43.81 -22.11 -53.45
CA SER A 886 44.86 -22.95 -52.84
C SER A 886 45.95 -22.10 -52.15
N SER A 887 46.60 -22.69 -51.12
CA SER A 887 48.04 -22.67 -50.78
C SER A 887 48.87 -21.37 -50.73
N ALA A 888 49.48 -21.09 -49.58
CA ALA A 888 50.95 -21.04 -49.39
C ALA A 888 51.36 -20.99 -47.89
N SER A 889 52.25 -21.92 -47.51
CA SER A 889 53.33 -21.94 -46.47
C SER A 889 53.33 -20.92 -45.32
N GLY A 890 53.65 -21.20 -44.05
CA GLY A 890 54.42 -22.25 -43.35
C GLY A 890 55.17 -21.51 -42.20
N ALA A 891 55.07 -21.87 -40.92
CA ALA A 891 55.85 -22.86 -40.16
C ALA A 891 55.33 -22.80 -38.70
N GLY A 892 54.92 -23.90 -38.05
CA GLY A 892 55.77 -24.84 -37.29
C GLY A 892 55.48 -24.68 -35.78
N GLY A 893 55.19 -25.68 -34.95
CA GLY A 893 54.99 -27.12 -35.13
C GLY A 893 54.49 -27.78 -33.83
N ARG A 894 54.08 -29.07 -33.96
CA ARG A 894 54.09 -30.20 -32.99
C ARG A 894 53.37 -30.00 -31.62
N THR A 895 52.53 -30.89 -31.10
CA THR A 895 52.35 -32.36 -31.30
C THR A 895 51.10 -32.85 -30.55
N LYS A 896 50.35 -33.80 -31.17
CA LYS A 896 49.75 -35.07 -30.64
C LYS A 896 48.71 -35.00 -29.47
N VAL A 897 47.67 -35.83 -29.34
CA VAL A 897 47.14 -37.04 -30.04
C VAL A 897 45.76 -37.43 -29.45
N SER A 898 44.91 -38.07 -30.29
CA SER A 898 43.74 -38.98 -30.03
C SER A 898 42.62 -38.55 -29.08
N SER A 899 41.36 -38.38 -29.51
CA SER A 899 40.38 -39.37 -30.03
C SER A 899 39.93 -40.45 -29.01
N SER A 900 38.69 -40.37 -28.52
CA SER A 900 37.64 -41.36 -28.82
C SER A 900 36.34 -41.05 -28.05
N SER A 901 35.26 -41.26 -28.78
CA SER A 901 33.85 -41.19 -28.44
C SER A 901 33.37 -42.40 -27.62
N SER A 902 32.37 -42.22 -26.75
CA SER A 902 31.19 -43.09 -26.70
C SER A 902 30.11 -42.57 -25.73
N SER A 903 28.88 -42.82 -26.16
CA SER A 903 27.57 -42.39 -25.66
C SER A 903 27.06 -43.21 -24.44
N PRO A 904 25.88 -42.87 -23.87
CA PRO A 904 25.54 -43.06 -22.44
C PRO A 904 24.71 -44.31 -22.13
N ALA A 905 24.61 -44.66 -20.83
CA ALA A 905 23.73 -45.71 -20.30
C ALA A 905 23.37 -45.42 -18.80
N PRO A 906 22.37 -46.09 -18.17
CA PRO A 906 21.15 -45.48 -17.65
C PRO A 906 20.94 -45.74 -16.11
N PRO A 907 19.77 -45.47 -15.50
CA PRO A 907 19.65 -45.27 -14.04
C PRO A 907 19.41 -46.56 -13.26
N THR A 908 19.86 -46.58 -12.00
CA THR A 908 19.63 -47.68 -11.04
C THR A 908 18.90 -47.21 -9.77
N SER A 909 18.27 -48.19 -9.15
CA SER A 909 17.10 -48.17 -8.29
C SER A 909 17.39 -48.13 -6.78
N HIS A 910 16.34 -47.76 -6.04
CA HIS A 910 15.97 -48.12 -4.66
C HIS A 910 17.03 -48.68 -3.69
N LYS A 911 17.24 -47.96 -2.57
CA LYS A 911 17.44 -48.58 -1.25
C LYS A 911 16.65 -47.83 -0.17
N GLN A 912 15.67 -48.52 0.41
CA GLN A 912 15.06 -48.23 1.70
C GLN A 912 16.11 -48.40 2.81
N LEU A 913 16.19 -47.48 3.77
CA LEU A 913 16.79 -47.74 5.08
C LEU A 913 15.93 -47.13 6.18
N ARG A 914 15.59 -48.01 7.13
CA ARG A 914 14.70 -47.84 8.28
C ARG A 914 15.26 -46.80 9.26
N MET A 915 14.35 -45.99 9.81
CA MET A 915 14.57 -45.29 11.07
C MET A 915 14.59 -46.30 12.22
N GLN A 916 15.68 -46.33 13.00
CA GLN A 916 15.67 -46.84 14.36
C GLN A 916 16.06 -45.70 15.30
N GLY A 917 15.22 -45.51 16.33
CA GLY A 917 15.37 -44.46 17.32
C GLY A 917 16.54 -44.72 18.27
N TRP A 918 17.07 -43.64 18.82
CA TRP A 918 17.99 -43.68 19.94
C TRP A 918 17.54 -42.71 21.02
N THR A 919 17.24 -43.29 22.18
CA THR A 919 16.94 -42.64 23.45
C THR A 919 18.22 -42.05 24.09
N PRO A 920 18.09 -41.00 24.92
CA PRO A 920 19.23 -40.33 25.55
C PRO A 920 19.62 -40.97 26.88
N ARG A 921 20.92 -41.19 27.08
CA ARG A 921 21.64 -41.15 28.36
C ARG A 921 22.85 -40.25 28.08
N GLY A 922 23.26 -39.27 28.86
CA GLY A 922 22.97 -38.84 30.22
C GLY A 922 24.26 -38.14 30.67
N GLY A 923 24.16 -36.91 31.19
CA GLY A 923 25.25 -36.25 31.94
C GLY A 923 26.06 -35.19 31.20
N MET A 924 25.49 -33.99 31.03
CA MET A 924 26.06 -32.65 31.33
C MET A 924 25.18 -31.54 30.75
#